data_AF-X6LRW6-F1
#
_entry.id   AF-X6LRW6-F1
#
_cell.length_a   1.000
_cell.length_b   1.000
_cell.length_c   1.000
_cell.angle_alpha   90.00
_cell.angle_beta   90.00
_cell.angle_gamma   90.00
#
_symmetry.space_group_name_H-M   'P 1'
#
loop_
_entity.id
_entity.type
_entity.pdbx_description
1 polymer ?
#
loop_
_entity_poly.entity_id
_entity_poly.type
_entity_poly.pdbx_seq_one_letter_code
_entity_poly.pdbx_strand_id
1 'polypeptide(L)'
;THIQKNSKLDNSEWKCDDTETKLISVIKTDLRIRELEQANAPIYSEMYVIDLLNSNKDTILSQSILKFFVEQYLFMDNDIKCWEVMLTAFQKDFGKWNSYLAELENKGIFGDDSVRKSFLNQFMNNNEFIKLVMVSTKDFLAFIAFFQEQKIIWKEQTELLTTIENYSRKILYEKDAIFGLVGLLWNVNKFHCFKLELNDSSNNERRKDLIKELLEKGQTNLNNLEVWIQFFNYSIEKNEDEWKDLLTDSLKEWWNADNFGERPSGKLRHRKALWFLRPRYNKIPNTFRDAFEKLVKSASDNFLFDNKCWDKDSRSELDECIGESLSDLSTLNWLIELLIRIPSKCDEVPSTEKESNEGKPEEKASPQGEEDEKEEKTSSQSKADENGTALLKENLEYCVSYVEWKPLLVKHQNKINIFRDLCEFIQTTLETLNSVIKEKKIDVMLCDFIKSKQNEAHIKTLWMAEDKGIDEQVWKDTLDKYENFKQILNNFKTVVRGYFETTPKDLQQFHEYVEKLDHCCLSDIEKKCAESMNVMKDRKDSEVFRKMWSKRRSTYSQSPISTMNAFMDVFKQANSDWEYLATAIKNNTLRYSDLEWCESMDWKLEMSILFPNVGSEAKDKMQENQKKEIENAVGLQQTKHCWQILRQATEIIQNAHKNKSTIKSDEVWQTFLKQFEFIGQFEHDKEKTSMKEALNCYCICMELCWN
;
A
#
# COMPACT_ATOMS: atom_id res chain seq x y z
N THR A 1 -11.72 24.03 -78.31
CA THR A 1 -10.25 24.00 -78.49
C THR A 1 -9.56 25.37 -78.48
N HIS A 2 -10.22 26.44 -78.01
CA HIS A 2 -9.59 27.77 -77.84
C HIS A 2 -9.43 28.23 -76.38
N ILE A 3 -9.75 27.38 -75.39
CA ILE A 3 -9.64 27.72 -73.96
C ILE A 3 -8.37 27.15 -73.30
N GLN A 4 -7.56 26.36 -74.02
CA GLN A 4 -6.39 25.67 -73.44
C GLN A 4 -5.02 26.31 -73.72
N LYS A 5 -4.98 27.55 -74.20
CA LYS A 5 -3.74 28.33 -74.35
C LYS A 5 -3.93 29.70 -73.72
N ASN A 6 -3.68 29.82 -72.43
CA ASN A 6 -3.26 31.05 -71.74
C ASN A 6 -2.97 30.77 -70.25
N SER A 7 -2.05 29.83 -69.97
CA SER A 7 -1.61 29.55 -68.59
C SER A 7 -0.39 30.36 -68.14
N LYS A 8 -0.02 31.43 -68.85
CA LYS A 8 1.02 32.38 -68.42
C LYS A 8 0.78 33.76 -69.03
N LEU A 9 0.02 34.61 -68.33
CA LEU A 9 0.09 36.07 -68.47
C LEU A 9 -0.54 36.74 -67.24
N ASP A 10 0.08 37.84 -66.85
CA ASP A 10 -0.05 38.60 -65.60
C ASP A 10 -1.45 38.73 -64.99
N ASN A 11 -1.47 38.48 -63.68
CA ASN A 11 -2.45 39.00 -62.73
C ASN A 11 -2.33 40.54 -62.65
N SER A 12 -3.18 41.31 -63.33
CA SER A 12 -3.56 42.67 -62.86
C SER A 12 -4.58 43.42 -63.71
N GLU A 13 -5.59 42.80 -64.34
CA GLU A 13 -6.64 43.60 -65.00
C GLU A 13 -7.99 42.88 -65.20
N TRP A 14 -8.56 42.32 -64.12
CA TRP A 14 -9.94 41.85 -64.13
C TRP A 14 -10.71 42.64 -63.07
N LYS A 15 -11.44 43.67 -63.51
CA LYS A 15 -12.42 44.36 -62.66
C LYS A 15 -13.69 43.50 -62.59
N CYS A 16 -14.15 43.25 -61.37
CA CYS A 16 -15.25 42.34 -61.03
C CYS A 16 -16.54 42.55 -61.86
N ASP A 17 -16.84 43.79 -62.26
CA ASP A 17 -18.09 44.16 -62.95
C ASP A 17 -18.24 43.57 -64.38
N ASP A 18 -17.13 43.22 -65.04
CA ASP A 18 -17.16 42.71 -66.43
C ASP A 18 -17.24 41.17 -66.48
N THR A 19 -16.70 40.48 -65.47
CA THR A 19 -16.69 39.01 -65.42
C THR A 19 -18.08 38.44 -65.20
N GLU A 20 -18.87 39.01 -64.29
CA GLU A 20 -20.26 38.62 -64.05
C GLU A 20 -21.11 38.72 -65.32
N THR A 21 -21.09 39.88 -65.96
CA THR A 21 -21.85 40.18 -67.18
C THR A 21 -21.51 39.19 -68.30
N LYS A 22 -20.23 38.87 -68.46
CA LYS A 22 -19.74 37.89 -69.44
C LYS A 22 -20.24 36.48 -69.15
N LEU A 23 -20.13 36.01 -67.89
CA LEU A 23 -20.60 34.67 -67.51
C LEU A 23 -22.11 34.53 -67.70
N ILE A 24 -22.89 35.52 -67.25
CA ILE A 24 -24.35 35.56 -67.46
C ILE A 24 -24.69 35.57 -68.96
N SER A 25 -23.96 36.34 -69.78
CA SER A 25 -24.17 36.37 -71.23
C SER A 25 -23.90 35.01 -71.87
N VAL A 26 -22.85 34.29 -71.44
CA VAL A 26 -22.54 32.94 -71.94
C VAL A 26 -23.67 31.98 -71.62
N ILE A 27 -24.16 31.99 -70.37
CA ILE A 27 -25.26 31.11 -69.93
C ILE A 27 -26.55 31.46 -70.69
N LYS A 28 -26.88 32.74 -70.88
CA LYS A 28 -28.06 33.18 -71.66
C LYS A 28 -27.99 32.75 -73.12
N THR A 29 -26.83 32.83 -73.74
CA THR A 29 -26.64 32.40 -75.12
C THR A 29 -26.80 30.89 -75.26
N ASP A 30 -26.21 30.13 -74.34
CA ASP A 30 -26.33 28.67 -74.29
C ASP A 30 -27.79 28.22 -74.06
N LEU A 31 -28.50 28.85 -73.13
CA LEU A 31 -29.94 28.64 -72.92
C LEU A 31 -30.75 28.85 -74.20
N ARG A 32 -30.54 29.96 -74.92
CA ARG A 32 -31.22 30.24 -76.18
C ARG A 32 -30.90 29.22 -77.27
N ILE A 33 -29.67 28.71 -77.32
CA ILE A 33 -29.28 27.65 -78.27
C ILE A 33 -30.05 26.36 -77.94
N ARG A 34 -30.12 25.97 -76.66
CA ARG A 34 -30.89 24.81 -76.19
C ARG A 34 -32.40 24.92 -76.46
N GLU A 35 -32.95 26.14 -76.45
CA GLU A 35 -34.36 26.38 -76.81
C GLU A 35 -34.62 26.28 -78.33
N LEU A 36 -33.63 26.66 -79.15
CA LEU A 36 -33.73 26.66 -80.62
C LEU A 36 -33.50 25.27 -81.24
N GLU A 37 -32.68 24.44 -80.60
CA GLU A 37 -32.39 23.09 -81.06
C GLU A 37 -33.16 22.07 -80.22
N GLN A 38 -34.09 21.31 -80.81
CA GLN A 38 -34.54 20.02 -80.26
C GLN A 38 -33.41 18.95 -80.25
N ALA A 39 -32.15 19.37 -80.11
CA ALA A 39 -30.97 18.55 -80.26
C ALA A 39 -30.30 18.33 -78.91
N ASN A 40 -29.80 17.11 -78.74
CA ASN A 40 -28.89 16.70 -77.68
C ASN A 40 -27.59 17.53 -77.72
N ALA A 41 -27.62 18.78 -77.25
CA ALA A 41 -26.42 19.57 -77.04
C ALA A 41 -25.64 19.01 -75.84
N PRO A 42 -24.39 18.55 -76.00
CA PRO A 42 -23.65 17.87 -74.93
C PRO A 42 -22.95 18.83 -73.94
N ILE A 43 -23.17 20.14 -74.03
CA ILE A 43 -22.43 21.15 -73.28
C ILE A 43 -23.41 22.01 -72.48
N TYR A 44 -23.40 21.83 -71.17
CA TYR A 44 -24.14 22.65 -70.22
C TYR A 44 -23.20 23.73 -69.70
N SER A 45 -23.31 24.95 -70.21
CA SER A 45 -22.40 26.05 -69.86
C SER A 45 -22.39 26.35 -68.35
N GLU A 46 -23.51 26.15 -67.67
CA GLU A 46 -23.66 26.24 -66.22
C GLU A 46 -22.66 25.35 -65.46
N MET A 47 -22.33 24.16 -65.96
CA MET A 47 -21.36 23.26 -65.30
C MET A 47 -19.96 23.86 -65.29
N TYR A 48 -19.54 24.47 -66.40
CA TYR A 48 -18.23 25.12 -66.51
C TYR A 48 -18.17 26.39 -65.69
N VAL A 49 -19.28 27.13 -65.59
CA VAL A 49 -19.37 28.30 -64.71
C VAL A 49 -19.27 27.87 -63.24
N ILE A 50 -19.94 26.79 -62.83
CA ILE A 50 -19.81 26.23 -61.47
C ILE A 50 -18.36 25.81 -61.18
N ASP A 51 -17.71 25.08 -62.08
CA ASP A 51 -16.30 24.67 -61.90
C ASP A 51 -15.35 25.88 -61.81
N LEU A 52 -15.62 26.95 -62.56
CA LEU A 52 -14.89 28.22 -62.48
C LEU A 52 -15.10 28.92 -61.14
N LEU A 53 -16.34 28.99 -60.65
CA LEU A 53 -16.67 29.61 -59.36
C LEU A 53 -16.02 28.85 -58.20
N ASN A 54 -16.04 27.52 -58.23
CA ASN A 54 -15.36 26.68 -57.24
C ASN A 54 -13.84 26.89 -57.24
N SER A 55 -13.25 27.14 -58.42
CA SER A 55 -11.81 27.41 -58.55
C SER A 55 -11.42 28.81 -58.06
N ASN A 56 -12.24 29.81 -58.35
CA ASN A 56 -11.93 31.21 -58.05
C ASN A 56 -12.28 31.62 -56.61
N LYS A 57 -13.23 30.92 -55.97
CA LYS A 57 -13.71 31.17 -54.60
C LYS A 57 -14.13 32.62 -54.33
N ASP A 58 -14.62 33.32 -55.35
CA ASP A 58 -15.08 34.71 -55.25
C ASP A 58 -16.52 34.74 -54.70
N THR A 59 -16.68 35.27 -53.49
CA THR A 59 -17.97 35.35 -52.79
C THR A 59 -18.99 36.25 -53.50
N ILE A 60 -18.58 37.40 -54.05
CA ILE A 60 -19.51 38.36 -54.66
C ILE A 60 -19.99 37.82 -56.00
N LEU A 61 -19.05 37.34 -56.83
CA LEU A 61 -19.37 36.73 -58.11
C LEU A 61 -20.24 35.48 -57.93
N SER A 62 -19.94 34.63 -56.95
CA SER A 62 -20.73 33.44 -56.64
C SER A 62 -22.16 33.80 -56.22
N GLN A 63 -22.35 34.84 -55.40
CA GLN A 63 -23.68 35.32 -55.01
C GLN A 63 -24.50 35.79 -56.22
N SER A 64 -23.91 36.58 -57.13
CA SER A 64 -24.65 37.10 -58.27
C SER A 64 -25.01 36.01 -59.29
N ILE A 65 -24.09 35.09 -59.57
CA ILE A 65 -24.35 33.98 -60.48
C ILE A 65 -25.38 32.99 -59.89
N LEU A 66 -25.33 32.68 -58.58
CA LEU A 66 -26.35 31.84 -57.93
C LEU A 66 -27.74 32.46 -58.02
N LYS A 67 -27.87 33.76 -57.81
CA LYS A 67 -29.14 34.48 -57.99
C LYS A 67 -29.66 34.32 -59.42
N PHE A 68 -28.79 34.50 -60.41
CA PHE A 68 -29.15 34.30 -61.81
C PHE A 68 -29.59 32.86 -62.12
N PHE A 69 -28.92 31.85 -61.55
CA PHE A 69 -29.30 30.45 -61.72
C PHE A 69 -30.70 30.14 -61.16
N VAL A 70 -31.06 30.71 -60.01
CA VAL A 70 -32.41 30.54 -59.43
C VAL A 70 -33.47 31.24 -60.28
N GLU A 71 -33.18 32.42 -60.83
CA GLU A 71 -34.09 33.13 -61.73
C GLU A 71 -34.41 32.33 -63.00
N GLN A 72 -33.40 31.61 -63.54
CA GLN A 72 -33.50 30.85 -64.80
C GLN A 72 -33.82 29.35 -64.62
N TYR A 73 -34.08 28.86 -63.40
CA TYR A 73 -34.37 27.43 -63.12
C TYR A 73 -33.26 26.46 -63.58
N LEU A 74 -32.00 26.85 -63.45
CA LEU A 74 -30.85 26.07 -63.94
C LEU A 74 -30.28 25.07 -62.91
N PHE A 75 -31.13 24.22 -62.31
CA PHE A 75 -30.74 23.19 -61.34
C PHE A 75 -31.09 21.80 -61.85
N MET A 76 -30.19 21.21 -62.62
CA MET A 76 -30.33 19.83 -63.11
C MET A 76 -29.02 19.08 -62.82
N ASP A 77 -29.12 18.04 -61.99
CA ASP A 77 -28.16 16.93 -61.79
C ASP A 77 -26.78 17.18 -61.14
N ASN A 78 -26.48 18.37 -60.61
CA ASN A 78 -25.11 18.69 -60.14
C ASN A 78 -25.01 19.19 -58.68
N ASP A 79 -25.93 18.73 -57.81
CA ASP A 79 -26.14 19.21 -56.44
C ASP A 79 -24.87 19.36 -55.60
N ILE A 80 -23.91 18.43 -55.73
CA ILE A 80 -22.66 18.44 -54.94
C ILE A 80 -21.71 19.56 -55.39
N LYS A 81 -21.63 19.86 -56.69
CA LYS A 81 -20.74 20.90 -57.21
C LYS A 81 -21.27 22.29 -56.95
N CYS A 82 -22.59 22.46 -56.99
CA CYS A 82 -23.22 23.74 -56.69
C CYS A 82 -23.16 24.08 -55.19
N TRP A 83 -23.13 23.06 -54.32
CA TRP A 83 -22.95 23.24 -52.87
C TRP A 83 -21.68 24.02 -52.51
N GLU A 84 -20.55 23.75 -53.15
CA GLU A 84 -19.28 24.46 -52.88
C GLU A 84 -19.36 25.95 -53.24
N VAL A 85 -20.05 26.28 -54.33
CA VAL A 85 -20.35 27.66 -54.73
C VAL A 85 -21.25 28.33 -53.68
N MET A 86 -22.30 27.63 -53.21
CA MET A 86 -23.19 28.13 -52.15
C MET A 86 -22.44 28.35 -50.83
N LEU A 87 -21.57 27.41 -50.45
CA LEU A 87 -20.74 27.53 -49.25
C LEU A 87 -19.81 28.74 -49.32
N THR A 88 -19.22 28.99 -50.50
CA THR A 88 -18.36 30.16 -50.76
C THR A 88 -19.16 31.47 -50.75
N ALA A 89 -20.36 31.45 -51.31
CA ALA A 89 -21.24 32.61 -51.44
C ALA A 89 -21.84 33.02 -50.09
N PHE A 90 -22.33 32.07 -49.31
CA PHE A 90 -23.12 32.34 -48.10
C PHE A 90 -22.31 32.19 -46.82
N GLN A 91 -21.31 31.30 -46.80
CA GLN A 91 -20.47 31.06 -45.63
C GLN A 91 -21.35 30.85 -44.36
N LYS A 92 -21.14 31.68 -43.33
CA LYS A 92 -21.88 31.67 -42.04
C LYS A 92 -23.10 32.60 -42.03
N ASP A 93 -23.43 33.23 -43.16
CA ASP A 93 -24.60 34.10 -43.27
C ASP A 93 -25.86 33.26 -43.43
N PHE A 94 -26.37 32.79 -42.29
CA PHE A 94 -27.58 31.97 -42.25
C PHE A 94 -28.85 32.71 -42.69
N GLY A 95 -28.83 34.04 -42.70
CA GLY A 95 -29.89 34.85 -43.31
C GLY A 95 -29.94 34.65 -44.81
N LYS A 96 -28.78 34.69 -45.48
CA LYS A 96 -28.68 34.39 -46.92
C LYS A 96 -29.07 32.95 -47.23
N TRP A 97 -28.63 31.98 -46.43
CA TRP A 97 -29.08 30.59 -46.56
C TRP A 97 -30.60 30.48 -46.48
N ASN A 98 -31.23 31.10 -45.48
CA ASN A 98 -32.70 31.13 -45.32
C ASN A 98 -33.41 31.70 -46.56
N SER A 99 -32.98 32.88 -47.03
CA SER A 99 -33.59 33.53 -48.20
C SER A 99 -33.45 32.69 -49.45
N TYR A 100 -32.28 32.10 -49.66
CA TYR A 100 -31.99 31.27 -50.83
C TYR A 100 -32.80 29.97 -50.84
N LEU A 101 -32.87 29.25 -49.71
CA LEU A 101 -33.68 28.05 -49.57
C LEU A 101 -35.17 28.33 -49.79
N ALA A 102 -35.68 29.47 -49.29
CA ALA A 102 -37.06 29.89 -49.52
C ALA A 102 -37.34 30.19 -51.00
N GLU A 103 -36.38 30.75 -51.73
CA GLU A 103 -36.51 30.99 -53.17
C GLU A 103 -36.56 29.67 -53.94
N LEU A 104 -35.69 28.71 -53.61
CA LEU A 104 -35.73 27.36 -54.20
C LEU A 104 -37.04 26.62 -53.93
N GLU A 105 -37.59 26.73 -52.71
CA GLU A 105 -38.89 26.16 -52.34
C GLU A 105 -40.03 26.80 -53.15
N ASN A 106 -40.06 28.13 -53.26
CA ASN A 106 -41.08 28.84 -54.06
C ASN A 106 -41.04 28.46 -55.54
N LYS A 107 -39.87 28.03 -56.03
CA LYS A 107 -39.65 27.53 -57.38
C LYS A 107 -39.99 26.05 -57.54
N GLY A 108 -40.36 25.36 -56.45
CA GLY A 108 -40.75 23.95 -56.45
C GLY A 108 -39.56 22.98 -56.56
N ILE A 109 -38.33 23.43 -56.34
CA ILE A 109 -37.11 22.61 -56.50
C ILE A 109 -37.09 21.43 -55.52
N PHE A 110 -37.55 21.64 -54.28
CA PHE A 110 -37.68 20.58 -53.28
C PHE A 110 -38.96 19.74 -53.42
N GLY A 111 -39.66 19.84 -54.56
CA GLY A 111 -40.76 18.95 -54.92
C GLY A 111 -40.31 17.49 -55.09
N ASP A 112 -39.04 17.28 -55.49
CA ASP A 112 -38.37 15.98 -55.37
C ASP A 112 -37.63 15.90 -54.02
N ASP A 113 -38.05 14.94 -53.19
CA ASP A 113 -37.45 14.70 -51.88
C ASP A 113 -35.98 14.26 -51.97
N SER A 114 -35.54 13.72 -53.11
CA SER A 114 -34.15 13.33 -53.35
C SER A 114 -33.20 14.53 -53.31
N VAL A 115 -33.60 15.65 -53.92
CA VAL A 115 -32.85 16.91 -53.95
C VAL A 115 -32.79 17.51 -52.55
N ARG A 116 -33.90 17.55 -51.82
CA ARG A 116 -33.93 17.99 -50.42
C ARG A 116 -32.97 17.16 -49.56
N LYS A 117 -33.01 15.82 -49.67
CA LYS A 117 -32.13 14.91 -48.94
C LYS A 117 -30.66 15.12 -49.29
N SER A 118 -30.35 15.45 -50.55
CA SER A 118 -29.00 15.81 -51.00
C SER A 118 -28.49 17.05 -50.25
N PHE A 119 -29.29 18.12 -50.18
CA PHE A 119 -28.96 19.33 -49.41
C PHE A 119 -28.83 19.04 -47.91
N LEU A 120 -29.79 18.31 -47.33
CA LEU A 120 -29.75 17.88 -45.94
C LEU A 120 -28.44 17.15 -45.62
N ASN A 121 -28.03 16.21 -46.48
CA ASN A 121 -26.79 15.47 -46.33
C ASN A 121 -25.56 16.39 -46.33
N GLN A 122 -25.58 17.47 -47.12
CA GLN A 122 -24.49 18.45 -47.08
C GLN A 122 -24.42 19.18 -45.73
N PHE A 123 -25.54 19.68 -45.21
CA PHE A 123 -25.56 20.30 -43.88
C PHE A 123 -25.16 19.31 -42.76
N MET A 124 -25.45 18.02 -42.92
CA MET A 124 -25.18 17.00 -41.91
C MET A 124 -23.75 16.45 -41.93
N ASN A 125 -23.19 16.25 -43.13
CA ASN A 125 -21.99 15.42 -43.32
C ASN A 125 -20.84 16.15 -44.05
N ASN A 126 -21.07 17.34 -44.62
CA ASN A 126 -20.01 18.07 -45.32
C ASN A 126 -18.97 18.61 -44.32
N ASN A 127 -17.74 18.12 -44.40
CA ASN A 127 -16.68 18.48 -43.46
C ASN A 127 -16.30 19.97 -43.51
N GLU A 128 -16.35 20.62 -44.67
CA GLU A 128 -15.99 22.04 -44.79
C GLU A 128 -17.07 22.94 -44.18
N PHE A 129 -18.35 22.60 -44.40
CA PHE A 129 -19.45 23.29 -43.72
C PHE A 129 -19.39 23.08 -42.20
N ILE A 130 -19.20 21.84 -41.75
CA ILE A 130 -19.06 21.55 -40.31
C ILE A 130 -17.89 22.36 -39.74
N LYS A 131 -16.70 22.32 -40.34
CA LYS A 131 -15.56 23.14 -39.86
C LYS A 131 -15.90 24.61 -39.75
N LEU A 132 -16.62 25.15 -40.74
CA LEU A 132 -17.05 26.53 -40.78
C LEU A 132 -18.01 26.88 -39.62
N VAL A 133 -18.98 26.01 -39.33
CA VAL A 133 -19.90 26.20 -38.20
C VAL A 133 -19.19 26.03 -36.85
N MET A 134 -18.23 25.11 -36.76
CA MET A 134 -17.54 24.75 -35.51
C MET A 134 -16.35 25.67 -35.18
N VAL A 135 -16.11 26.74 -35.95
CA VAL A 135 -15.02 27.69 -35.69
C VAL A 135 -15.18 28.38 -34.32
N SER A 136 -16.41 28.69 -33.92
CA SER A 136 -16.70 29.32 -32.63
C SER A 136 -18.07 28.93 -32.10
N THR A 137 -18.25 28.98 -30.79
CA THR A 137 -19.56 28.75 -30.15
C THR A 137 -20.64 29.70 -30.66
N LYS A 138 -20.28 30.96 -30.99
CA LYS A 138 -21.22 31.92 -31.58
C LYS A 138 -21.73 31.45 -32.95
N ASP A 139 -20.84 30.96 -33.80
CA ASP A 139 -21.20 30.48 -35.14
C ASP A 139 -22.05 29.21 -35.06
N PHE A 140 -21.70 28.32 -34.14
CA PHE A 140 -22.48 27.11 -33.86
C PHE A 140 -23.88 27.45 -33.36
N LEU A 141 -24.02 28.38 -32.39
CA LEU A 141 -25.33 28.81 -31.90
C LEU A 141 -26.16 29.51 -32.98
N ALA A 142 -25.54 30.29 -33.85
CA ALA A 142 -26.22 30.89 -35.00
C ALA A 142 -26.71 29.83 -35.99
N PHE A 143 -25.93 28.76 -36.22
CA PHE A 143 -26.36 27.61 -37.00
C PHE A 143 -27.52 26.88 -36.32
N ILE A 144 -27.48 26.69 -35.00
CA ILE A 144 -28.57 26.07 -34.24
C ILE A 144 -29.86 26.90 -34.38
N ALA A 145 -29.79 28.22 -34.29
CA ALA A 145 -30.96 29.09 -34.49
C ALA A 145 -31.53 28.98 -35.92
N PHE A 146 -30.65 29.03 -36.93
CA PHE A 146 -31.02 28.79 -38.33
C PHE A 146 -31.72 27.44 -38.52
N PHE A 147 -31.11 26.39 -37.99
CA PHE A 147 -31.62 25.04 -38.01
C PHE A 147 -32.99 24.90 -37.33
N GLN A 148 -33.21 25.60 -36.21
CA GLN A 148 -34.48 25.61 -35.47
C GLN A 148 -35.64 26.28 -36.23
N GLU A 149 -35.32 27.27 -37.06
CA GLU A 149 -36.29 28.03 -37.84
C GLU A 149 -36.57 27.41 -39.21
N GLN A 150 -35.64 26.60 -39.73
CA GLN A 150 -35.72 26.04 -41.07
C GLN A 150 -36.69 24.86 -41.21
N LYS A 151 -37.73 25.06 -42.03
CA LYS A 151 -38.80 24.06 -42.29
C LYS A 151 -38.70 23.36 -43.65
N ILE A 152 -37.79 23.83 -44.51
CA ILE A 152 -37.69 23.39 -45.90
C ILE A 152 -36.82 22.13 -45.98
N ILE A 153 -35.65 22.18 -45.34
CA ILE A 153 -34.64 21.12 -45.40
C ILE A 153 -34.89 20.02 -44.38
N TRP A 154 -35.04 20.34 -43.09
CA TRP A 154 -35.31 19.36 -42.03
C TRP A 154 -36.81 19.18 -41.84
N LYS A 155 -37.33 18.03 -42.27
CA LYS A 155 -38.77 17.71 -42.26
C LYS A 155 -39.15 16.63 -41.26
N GLU A 156 -38.18 15.85 -40.77
CA GLU A 156 -38.40 14.77 -39.81
C GLU A 156 -37.55 14.91 -38.54
N GLN A 157 -38.05 14.40 -37.41
CA GLN A 157 -37.31 14.41 -36.14
C GLN A 157 -36.03 13.56 -36.20
N THR A 158 -36.05 12.47 -36.95
CA THR A 158 -34.90 11.56 -37.15
C THR A 158 -33.74 12.27 -37.86
N GLU A 159 -34.02 13.12 -38.84
CA GLU A 159 -33.05 13.96 -39.56
C GLU A 159 -32.40 14.96 -38.60
N LEU A 160 -33.20 15.55 -37.72
CA LEU A 160 -32.74 16.47 -36.67
C LEU A 160 -31.81 15.76 -35.68
N LEU A 161 -32.21 14.61 -35.15
CA LEU A 161 -31.38 13.85 -34.19
C LEU A 161 -30.07 13.41 -34.83
N THR A 162 -30.10 12.97 -36.09
CA THR A 162 -28.89 12.58 -36.81
C THR A 162 -27.99 13.78 -37.10
N THR A 163 -28.57 14.96 -37.36
CA THR A 163 -27.79 16.21 -37.48
C THR A 163 -27.10 16.50 -36.16
N ILE A 164 -27.83 16.53 -35.04
CA ILE A 164 -27.25 16.84 -33.72
C ILE A 164 -26.15 15.83 -33.35
N GLU A 165 -26.37 14.54 -33.59
CA GLU A 165 -25.39 13.46 -33.33
C GLU A 165 -24.06 13.70 -34.07
N ASN A 166 -24.12 14.13 -35.33
CA ASN A 166 -22.91 14.40 -36.11
C ASN A 166 -22.10 15.59 -35.54
N TYR A 167 -22.81 16.59 -35.02
CA TYR A 167 -22.18 17.79 -34.46
C TYR A 167 -21.74 17.61 -32.99
N SER A 168 -22.48 16.85 -32.18
CA SER A 168 -22.16 16.59 -30.76
C SER A 168 -20.80 15.91 -30.60
N ARG A 169 -20.44 15.01 -31.52
CA ARG A 169 -19.12 14.36 -31.53
C ARG A 169 -17.99 15.38 -31.74
N LYS A 170 -18.21 16.40 -32.56
CA LYS A 170 -17.20 17.38 -32.99
C LYS A 170 -17.21 18.68 -32.17
N ILE A 171 -18.16 18.85 -31.25
CA ILE A 171 -18.33 20.10 -30.51
C ILE A 171 -17.25 20.35 -29.46
N LEU A 172 -16.84 21.61 -29.35
CA LEU A 172 -16.08 22.12 -28.23
C LEU A 172 -16.98 22.12 -26.99
N TYR A 173 -16.48 21.62 -25.86
CA TYR A 173 -17.27 21.51 -24.64
C TYR A 173 -17.36 22.85 -23.90
N GLU A 174 -17.86 23.86 -24.60
CA GLU A 174 -18.09 25.20 -24.06
C GLU A 174 -19.52 25.33 -23.53
N LYS A 175 -19.68 26.08 -22.45
CA LYS A 175 -20.95 26.23 -21.75
C LYS A 175 -22.12 26.52 -22.68
N ASP A 176 -22.06 27.61 -23.45
CA ASP A 176 -23.21 28.04 -24.24
C ASP A 176 -23.54 27.03 -25.35
N ALA A 177 -22.52 26.38 -25.93
CA ALA A 177 -22.68 25.39 -26.98
C ALA A 177 -23.39 24.12 -26.48
N ILE A 178 -22.93 23.54 -25.36
CA ILE A 178 -23.52 22.32 -24.80
C ILE A 178 -24.89 22.61 -24.19
N PHE A 179 -25.05 23.72 -23.46
CA PHE A 179 -26.36 24.10 -22.91
C PHE A 179 -27.37 24.37 -24.02
N GLY A 180 -26.95 24.99 -25.12
CA GLY A 180 -27.77 25.14 -26.32
C GLY A 180 -28.22 23.79 -26.89
N LEU A 181 -27.30 22.83 -27.03
CA LEU A 181 -27.61 21.48 -27.51
C LEU A 181 -28.54 20.69 -26.58
N VAL A 182 -28.29 20.73 -25.27
CA VAL A 182 -29.15 20.06 -24.27
C VAL A 182 -30.53 20.72 -24.26
N GLY A 183 -30.58 22.05 -24.25
CA GLY A 183 -31.82 22.80 -24.35
C GLY A 183 -32.60 22.44 -25.62
N LEU A 184 -31.90 22.17 -26.72
CA LEU A 184 -32.47 21.77 -27.99
C LEU A 184 -32.98 20.31 -27.99
N LEU A 185 -32.22 19.36 -27.45
CA LEU A 185 -32.62 17.95 -27.35
C LEU A 185 -33.80 17.77 -26.38
N TRP A 186 -33.86 18.58 -25.32
CA TRP A 186 -34.86 18.45 -24.27
C TRP A 186 -36.12 19.29 -24.50
N ASN A 187 -35.98 20.56 -24.94
CA ASN A 187 -37.12 21.47 -25.15
C ASN A 187 -37.59 21.50 -26.62
N VAL A 188 -37.95 20.32 -27.16
CA VAL A 188 -38.32 20.14 -28.59
C VAL A 188 -39.51 21.01 -29.03
N ASN A 189 -40.36 21.49 -28.11
CA ASN A 189 -41.48 22.38 -28.43
C ASN A 189 -41.06 23.78 -28.92
N LYS A 190 -39.78 24.15 -28.84
CA LYS A 190 -39.25 25.42 -29.38
C LYS A 190 -38.92 25.37 -30.87
N PHE A 191 -39.02 24.19 -31.51
CA PHE A 191 -38.79 24.07 -32.95
C PHE A 191 -40.01 24.52 -33.76
N HIS A 192 -39.85 25.58 -34.55
CA HIS A 192 -40.91 26.03 -35.46
C HIS A 192 -41.16 25.07 -36.62
N CYS A 193 -40.19 24.23 -36.96
CA CYS A 193 -40.30 23.19 -37.99
C CYS A 193 -41.16 22.00 -37.56
N PHE A 194 -41.42 21.79 -36.26
CA PHE A 194 -42.18 20.64 -35.77
C PHE A 194 -43.32 21.04 -34.85
N LYS A 195 -44.55 21.05 -35.39
CA LYS A 195 -45.79 21.05 -34.60
C LYS A 195 -46.19 19.62 -34.19
N LEU A 196 -45.22 18.76 -33.91
CA LEU A 196 -45.48 17.35 -33.63
C LEU A 196 -45.71 17.11 -32.14
N GLU A 197 -46.89 16.59 -31.83
CA GLU A 197 -47.19 16.00 -30.52
C GLU A 197 -46.21 14.84 -30.27
N LEU A 198 -45.39 15.00 -29.23
CA LEU A 198 -44.33 14.07 -28.82
C LEU A 198 -44.92 12.75 -28.29
N ASN A 199 -45.28 11.83 -29.16
CA ASN A 199 -45.81 10.51 -28.77
C ASN A 199 -45.01 9.30 -29.27
N ASP A 200 -43.88 9.50 -29.96
CA ASP A 200 -43.07 8.38 -30.48
C ASP A 200 -41.94 8.00 -29.51
N SER A 201 -42.02 6.79 -28.93
CA SER A 201 -41.14 6.33 -27.84
C SER A 201 -39.70 6.11 -28.28
N SER A 202 -39.47 5.73 -29.54
CA SER A 202 -38.14 5.45 -30.11
C SER A 202 -37.24 6.69 -30.18
N ASN A 203 -37.81 7.83 -30.58
CA ASN A 203 -37.11 9.11 -30.62
C ASN A 203 -36.87 9.70 -29.21
N ASN A 204 -37.55 9.19 -28.18
CA ASN A 204 -37.28 9.58 -26.80
C ASN A 204 -35.99 8.92 -26.29
N GLU A 205 -35.81 7.62 -26.52
CA GLU A 205 -34.59 6.91 -26.11
C GLU A 205 -33.34 7.45 -26.84
N ARG A 206 -33.42 7.65 -28.16
CA ARG A 206 -32.29 8.22 -28.91
C ARG A 206 -31.87 9.62 -28.42
N ARG A 207 -32.82 10.43 -27.94
CA ARG A 207 -32.51 11.74 -27.33
C ARG A 207 -31.78 11.59 -26.00
N LYS A 208 -32.23 10.65 -25.16
CA LYS A 208 -31.57 10.35 -23.88
C LYS A 208 -30.14 9.88 -24.10
N ASP A 209 -29.91 9.01 -25.09
CA ASP A 209 -28.58 8.51 -25.42
C ASP A 209 -27.64 9.64 -25.83
N LEU A 210 -28.09 10.56 -26.71
CA LEU A 210 -27.29 11.73 -27.09
C LEU A 210 -26.96 12.65 -25.91
N ILE A 211 -27.87 12.79 -24.95
CA ILE A 211 -27.62 13.57 -23.73
C ILE A 211 -26.61 12.87 -22.83
N LYS A 212 -26.71 11.55 -22.68
CA LYS A 212 -25.71 10.76 -21.94
C LYS A 212 -24.33 10.93 -22.57
N GLU A 213 -24.20 10.79 -23.88
CA GLU A 213 -22.93 11.02 -24.60
C GLU A 213 -22.36 12.44 -24.33
N LEU A 214 -23.22 13.47 -24.31
CA LEU A 214 -22.80 14.84 -23.98
C LEU A 214 -22.37 14.98 -22.52
N LEU A 215 -23.07 14.34 -21.58
CA LEU A 215 -22.70 14.37 -20.16
C LEU A 215 -21.39 13.61 -19.92
N GLU A 216 -21.20 12.45 -20.52
CA GLU A 216 -19.97 11.66 -20.49
C GLU A 216 -18.78 12.45 -21.06
N LYS A 217 -18.96 13.14 -22.19
CA LYS A 217 -17.92 14.02 -22.76
C LYS A 217 -17.52 15.15 -21.80
N GLY A 218 -18.46 15.59 -20.96
CA GLY A 218 -18.23 16.55 -19.88
C GLY A 218 -17.27 16.07 -18.80
N GLN A 219 -17.13 14.76 -18.63
CA GLN A 219 -16.36 14.15 -17.55
C GLN A 219 -14.90 13.85 -17.93
N THR A 220 -14.52 14.11 -19.18
CA THR A 220 -13.24 13.69 -19.77
C THR A 220 -12.02 14.47 -19.26
N ASN A 221 -12.18 15.74 -18.89
CA ASN A 221 -11.10 16.60 -18.39
C ASN A 221 -11.64 17.68 -17.43
N LEU A 222 -10.74 18.37 -16.72
CA LEU A 222 -11.11 19.37 -15.70
C LEU A 222 -11.88 20.57 -16.28
N ASN A 223 -11.50 21.08 -17.46
CA ASN A 223 -12.19 22.20 -18.09
C ASN A 223 -13.63 21.85 -18.46
N ASN A 224 -13.84 20.63 -18.99
CA ASN A 224 -15.17 20.14 -19.31
C ASN A 224 -16.00 19.90 -18.04
N LEU A 225 -15.38 19.43 -16.96
CA LEU A 225 -16.04 19.19 -15.68
C LEU A 225 -16.61 20.48 -15.08
N GLU A 226 -15.94 21.63 -15.26
CA GLU A 226 -16.48 22.94 -14.85
C GLU A 226 -17.76 23.34 -15.58
N VAL A 227 -17.94 22.86 -16.82
CA VAL A 227 -19.18 23.06 -17.57
C VAL A 227 -20.22 22.03 -17.14
N TRP A 228 -19.81 20.76 -17.01
CA TRP A 228 -20.69 19.65 -16.62
C TRP A 228 -21.38 19.91 -15.27
N ILE A 229 -20.65 20.39 -14.26
CA ILE A 229 -21.20 20.65 -12.94
C ILE A 229 -22.31 21.73 -12.93
N GLN A 230 -22.35 22.58 -13.96
CA GLN A 230 -23.39 23.60 -14.08
C GLN A 230 -24.74 23.02 -14.49
N PHE A 231 -24.79 21.82 -15.09
CA PHE A 231 -26.05 21.17 -15.47
C PHE A 231 -26.94 20.84 -14.28
N PHE A 232 -26.37 20.61 -13.09
CA PHE A 232 -27.14 20.37 -11.88
C PHE A 232 -27.98 21.58 -11.45
N ASN A 233 -27.65 22.78 -11.92
CA ASN A 233 -28.43 24.00 -11.73
C ASN A 233 -29.28 24.39 -12.94
N TYR A 234 -29.22 23.60 -14.01
CA TYR A 234 -29.95 23.88 -15.23
C TYR A 234 -31.39 23.39 -15.11
N SER A 235 -32.33 24.33 -15.09
CA SER A 235 -33.76 24.06 -15.09
C SER A 235 -34.26 23.83 -16.51
N ILE A 236 -35.16 22.86 -16.66
CA ILE A 236 -35.84 22.53 -17.91
C ILE A 236 -37.35 22.71 -17.73
N GLU A 237 -38.06 22.96 -18.83
CA GLU A 237 -39.48 23.30 -18.78
C GLU A 237 -40.42 22.08 -18.65
N LYS A 238 -39.97 20.88 -19.05
CA LYS A 238 -40.75 19.61 -19.02
C LYS A 238 -39.87 18.41 -18.64
N ASN A 239 -40.48 17.35 -18.11
CA ASN A 239 -39.84 16.09 -17.71
C ASN A 239 -38.70 16.29 -16.71
N GLU A 240 -38.92 17.14 -15.70
CA GLU A 240 -37.93 17.49 -14.68
C GLU A 240 -37.38 16.26 -13.94
N ASP A 241 -38.23 15.28 -13.65
CA ASP A 241 -37.85 14.05 -12.97
C ASP A 241 -36.88 13.20 -13.81
N GLU A 242 -37.17 13.00 -15.10
CA GLU A 242 -36.28 12.24 -16.01
C GLU A 242 -34.91 12.90 -16.16
N TRP A 243 -34.85 14.24 -16.16
CA TRP A 243 -33.57 14.97 -16.21
C TRP A 243 -32.78 14.85 -14.92
N LYS A 244 -33.46 14.91 -13.77
CA LYS A 244 -32.83 14.65 -12.47
C LYS A 244 -32.27 13.24 -12.42
N ASP A 245 -32.97 12.26 -12.97
CA ASP A 245 -32.49 10.88 -13.06
C ASP A 245 -31.22 10.79 -13.93
N LEU A 246 -31.23 11.39 -15.14
CA LEU A 246 -30.05 11.42 -16.02
C LEU A 246 -28.84 12.09 -15.37
N LEU A 247 -29.03 13.23 -14.69
CA LEU A 247 -27.94 13.91 -13.99
C LEU A 247 -27.43 13.11 -12.78
N THR A 248 -28.33 12.43 -12.08
CA THR A 248 -27.98 11.56 -10.96
C THR A 248 -27.18 10.35 -11.44
N ASP A 249 -27.56 9.73 -12.56
CA ASP A 249 -26.82 8.63 -13.16
C ASP A 249 -25.48 9.09 -13.70
N SER A 250 -25.43 10.24 -14.36
CA SER A 250 -24.17 10.87 -14.79
C SER A 250 -23.21 11.11 -13.61
N LEU A 251 -23.72 11.56 -12.45
CA LEU A 251 -22.93 11.71 -11.23
C LEU A 251 -22.38 10.38 -10.72
N LYS A 252 -23.18 9.31 -10.75
CA LYS A 252 -22.75 7.95 -10.34
C LYS A 252 -21.67 7.41 -11.28
N GLU A 253 -21.85 7.58 -12.59
CA GLU A 253 -20.89 7.17 -13.62
C GLU A 253 -19.56 7.90 -13.41
N TRP A 254 -19.61 9.24 -13.26
CA TRP A 254 -18.42 10.03 -12.96
C TRP A 254 -17.73 9.57 -11.68
N TRP A 255 -18.46 9.32 -10.59
CA TRP A 255 -17.89 8.87 -9.32
C TRP A 255 -17.16 7.53 -9.45
N ASN A 256 -17.74 6.59 -10.21
CA ASN A 256 -17.23 5.25 -10.38
C ASN A 256 -16.16 5.11 -11.46
N ALA A 257 -16.00 6.10 -12.35
CA ALA A 257 -14.96 6.07 -13.37
C ALA A 257 -13.54 6.08 -12.76
N ASP A 258 -12.60 5.39 -13.41
CA ASP A 258 -11.21 5.31 -12.94
C ASP A 258 -10.37 6.55 -13.29
N ASN A 259 -10.89 7.43 -14.13
CA ASN A 259 -10.24 8.66 -14.57
C ASN A 259 -10.73 9.88 -13.77
N PHE A 260 -9.83 10.85 -13.57
CA PHE A 260 -10.17 12.17 -13.06
C PHE A 260 -9.17 13.19 -13.64
N GLY A 261 -9.60 13.94 -14.65
CA GLY A 261 -8.72 14.82 -15.41
C GLY A 261 -7.70 14.06 -16.29
N GLU A 262 -6.54 14.67 -16.55
CA GLU A 262 -5.50 14.13 -17.46
C GLU A 262 -4.60 13.06 -16.81
N ARG A 263 -4.77 12.72 -15.53
CA ARG A 263 -3.90 11.77 -14.83
C ARG A 263 -4.54 10.38 -14.76
N PRO A 264 -3.91 9.33 -15.34
CA PRO A 264 -4.34 7.95 -15.14
C PRO A 264 -3.58 7.32 -13.96
N SER A 265 -4.27 6.98 -12.87
CA SER A 265 -3.90 5.89 -11.95
C SER A 265 -4.92 5.76 -10.81
N GLY A 266 -5.18 4.53 -10.37
CA GLY A 266 -6.32 4.13 -9.54
C GLY A 266 -6.52 4.82 -8.18
N LYS A 267 -7.76 4.69 -7.70
CA LYS A 267 -8.33 5.22 -6.45
C LYS A 267 -8.23 6.74 -6.28
N LEU A 268 -8.79 7.49 -7.24
CA LEU A 268 -8.91 8.95 -7.22
C LEU A 268 -10.15 9.48 -6.47
N ARG A 269 -10.84 8.62 -5.69
CA ARG A 269 -12.12 8.97 -5.05
C ARG A 269 -11.99 10.12 -4.06
N HIS A 270 -10.89 10.19 -3.32
CA HIS A 270 -10.61 11.32 -2.43
C HIS A 270 -10.45 12.63 -3.19
N ARG A 271 -9.72 12.63 -4.32
CA ARG A 271 -9.57 13.82 -5.17
C ARG A 271 -10.88 14.25 -5.82
N LYS A 272 -11.68 13.30 -6.31
CA LYS A 272 -13.05 13.56 -6.80
C LYS A 272 -13.89 14.22 -5.71
N ALA A 273 -13.82 13.68 -4.50
CA ALA A 273 -14.55 14.24 -3.36
C ALA A 273 -14.09 15.68 -3.06
N LEU A 274 -12.79 15.93 -2.94
CA LEU A 274 -12.26 17.27 -2.72
C LEU A 274 -12.67 18.26 -3.83
N TRP A 275 -12.55 17.86 -5.10
CA TRP A 275 -12.92 18.70 -6.23
C TRP A 275 -14.41 19.06 -6.24
N PHE A 276 -15.28 18.10 -5.95
CA PHE A 276 -16.73 18.33 -5.91
C PHE A 276 -17.12 19.25 -4.74
N LEU A 277 -16.46 19.07 -3.59
CA LEU A 277 -16.72 19.85 -2.37
C LEU A 277 -16.30 21.32 -2.49
N ARG A 278 -15.36 21.65 -3.38
CA ARG A 278 -14.81 23.02 -3.50
C ARG A 278 -15.35 23.78 -4.70
N PRO A 279 -15.62 25.08 -4.59
CA PRO A 279 -16.81 25.67 -3.95
C PRO A 279 -18.16 25.30 -4.63
N ARG A 280 -18.20 24.17 -5.37
CA ARG A 280 -19.31 23.76 -6.24
C ARG A 280 -20.46 23.12 -5.47
N TYR A 281 -20.16 22.29 -4.46
CA TYR A 281 -21.15 21.55 -3.67
C TYR A 281 -22.29 22.44 -3.12
N ASN A 282 -21.95 23.59 -2.53
CA ASN A 282 -22.94 24.51 -1.97
C ASN A 282 -23.81 25.20 -3.04
N LYS A 283 -23.36 25.23 -4.30
CA LYS A 283 -24.09 25.80 -5.44
C LYS A 283 -25.05 24.81 -6.09
N ILE A 284 -25.03 23.53 -5.72
CA ILE A 284 -25.83 22.47 -6.35
C ILE A 284 -27.11 22.21 -5.52
N PRO A 285 -28.25 21.83 -6.12
CA PRO A 285 -29.46 21.49 -5.39
C PRO A 285 -29.28 20.32 -4.40
N ASN A 286 -30.04 20.36 -3.29
CA ASN A 286 -29.98 19.35 -2.21
C ASN A 286 -30.13 17.91 -2.72
N THR A 287 -31.01 17.66 -3.67
CA THR A 287 -31.27 16.31 -4.21
C THR A 287 -30.00 15.63 -4.73
N PHE A 288 -29.13 16.39 -5.42
CA PHE A 288 -27.88 15.86 -5.96
C PHE A 288 -26.77 15.82 -4.90
N ARG A 289 -26.80 16.74 -3.94
CA ARG A 289 -25.93 16.67 -2.75
C ARG A 289 -26.18 15.38 -1.96
N ASP A 290 -27.44 15.04 -1.71
CA ASP A 290 -27.82 13.81 -1.01
C ASP A 290 -27.39 12.55 -1.78
N ALA A 291 -27.54 12.56 -3.10
CA ALA A 291 -27.05 11.48 -3.96
C ALA A 291 -25.52 11.33 -3.88
N PHE A 292 -24.79 12.45 -3.94
CA PHE A 292 -23.34 12.47 -3.79
C PHE A 292 -22.91 11.94 -2.41
N GLU A 293 -23.55 12.40 -1.33
CA GLU A 293 -23.23 11.92 0.02
C GLU A 293 -23.41 10.41 0.17
N LYS A 294 -24.48 9.83 -0.40
CA LYS A 294 -24.70 8.38 -0.39
C LYS A 294 -23.57 7.64 -1.11
N LEU A 295 -23.09 8.18 -2.24
CA LEU A 295 -21.96 7.62 -2.98
C LEU A 295 -20.67 7.67 -2.17
N VAL A 296 -20.37 8.79 -1.51
CA VAL A 296 -19.20 8.94 -0.65
C VAL A 296 -19.27 8.00 0.56
N LYS A 297 -20.41 7.94 1.26
CA LYS A 297 -20.64 7.06 2.43
C LYS A 297 -20.43 5.59 2.09
N SER A 298 -21.09 5.11 1.03
CA SER A 298 -20.95 3.72 0.54
C SER A 298 -19.54 3.37 0.06
N ALA A 299 -18.76 4.37 -0.35
CA ALA A 299 -17.41 4.20 -0.83
C ALA A 299 -16.32 4.46 0.24
N SER A 300 -16.67 4.93 1.43
CA SER A 300 -15.74 5.47 2.43
C SER A 300 -14.60 4.51 2.81
N ASP A 301 -14.89 3.22 2.92
CA ASP A 301 -13.90 2.16 3.19
C ASP A 301 -12.80 2.05 2.11
N ASN A 302 -13.05 2.57 0.90
CA ASN A 302 -12.16 2.42 -0.24
C ASN A 302 -11.09 3.52 -0.34
N PHE A 303 -11.21 4.61 0.43
CA PHE A 303 -10.28 5.76 0.39
C PHE A 303 -10.09 6.39 1.78
N LEU A 304 -9.85 5.53 2.78
CA LEU A 304 -9.56 5.93 4.15
C LEU A 304 -8.42 6.97 4.23
N PHE A 305 -8.39 7.71 5.33
CA PHE A 305 -7.37 8.71 5.61
C PHE A 305 -6.03 8.05 5.99
N ASP A 306 -5.38 7.41 5.01
CA ASP A 306 -4.11 6.71 5.18
C ASP A 306 -3.11 7.08 4.07
N ASN A 307 -1.83 6.75 4.28
CA ASN A 307 -0.76 7.01 3.30
C ASN A 307 -0.81 6.07 2.08
N LYS A 308 -1.71 5.09 2.04
CA LYS A 308 -1.89 4.22 0.86
C LYS A 308 -2.79 4.87 -0.17
N CYS A 309 -3.82 5.59 0.28
CA CYS A 309 -4.80 6.26 -0.58
C CYS A 309 -4.38 7.69 -0.91
N TRP A 310 -3.69 8.38 0.01
CA TRP A 310 -3.33 9.78 -0.12
C TRP A 310 -1.84 9.99 -0.34
N ASP A 311 -1.47 10.41 -1.54
CA ASP A 311 -0.11 10.83 -1.86
C ASP A 311 0.20 12.25 -1.34
N LYS A 312 1.45 12.69 -1.51
CA LYS A 312 1.92 14.01 -1.08
C LYS A 312 1.14 15.15 -1.76
N ASP A 313 0.83 15.01 -3.04
CA ASP A 313 0.06 16.00 -3.81
C ASP A 313 -1.35 16.15 -3.24
N SER A 314 -2.05 15.03 -2.99
CA SER A 314 -3.42 15.04 -2.46
C SER A 314 -3.50 15.64 -1.05
N ARG A 315 -2.45 15.42 -0.24
CA ARG A 315 -2.36 16.03 1.09
C ARG A 315 -2.12 17.53 1.03
N SER A 316 -1.32 17.98 0.07
CA SER A 316 -1.08 19.41 -0.17
C SER A 316 -2.37 20.08 -0.68
N GLU A 317 -3.11 19.42 -1.55
CA GLU A 317 -4.42 19.88 -2.02
C GLU A 317 -5.43 19.97 -0.86
N LEU A 318 -5.46 18.99 0.06
CA LEU A 318 -6.28 19.07 1.27
C LEU A 318 -5.84 20.22 2.20
N ASP A 319 -4.54 20.43 2.38
CA ASP A 319 -4.00 21.54 3.16
C ASP A 319 -4.45 22.89 2.60
N GLU A 320 -4.34 23.07 1.28
CA GLU A 320 -4.89 24.23 0.57
C GLU A 320 -6.41 24.34 0.77
N CYS A 321 -7.15 23.23 0.67
CA CYS A 321 -8.60 23.14 0.90
C CYS A 321 -9.03 23.74 2.23
N ILE A 322 -8.36 23.37 3.31
CA ILE A 322 -8.65 23.86 4.66
C ILE A 322 -8.06 25.28 4.89
N GLY A 323 -6.98 25.60 4.17
CA GLY A 323 -6.26 26.86 4.22
C GLY A 323 -7.04 28.03 3.61
N GLU A 324 -7.69 27.84 2.46
CA GLU A 324 -8.54 28.88 1.87
C GLU A 324 -9.66 29.26 2.85
N SER A 325 -9.91 30.55 2.96
CA SER A 325 -10.98 31.12 3.79
C SER A 325 -12.35 30.83 3.15
N LEU A 326 -12.72 29.56 3.04
CA LEU A 326 -14.08 29.15 2.75
C LEU A 326 -14.89 29.40 4.03
N SER A 327 -15.96 30.19 3.89
CA SER A 327 -16.83 30.58 5.01
C SER A 327 -17.63 29.42 5.62
N ASP A 328 -17.58 28.23 4.99
CA ASP A 328 -18.25 27.03 5.48
C ASP A 328 -17.37 25.79 5.28
N LEU A 329 -16.77 25.31 6.37
CA LEU A 329 -15.99 24.06 6.42
C LEU A 329 -16.84 22.85 6.81
N SER A 330 -18.15 22.99 6.99
CA SER A 330 -19.01 21.92 7.51
C SER A 330 -18.98 20.66 6.65
N THR A 331 -19.02 20.80 5.32
CA THR A 331 -18.99 19.64 4.42
C THR A 331 -17.62 18.98 4.37
N LEU A 332 -16.55 19.77 4.49
CA LEU A 332 -15.19 19.21 4.57
C LEU A 332 -14.98 18.49 5.91
N ASN A 333 -15.51 19.04 7.01
CA ASN A 333 -15.53 18.37 8.31
C ASN A 333 -16.25 17.02 8.24
N TRP A 334 -17.45 16.99 7.66
CA TRP A 334 -18.21 15.75 7.47
C TRP A 334 -17.42 14.71 6.66
N LEU A 335 -16.77 15.11 5.56
CA LEU A 335 -15.96 14.19 4.78
C LEU A 335 -14.79 13.63 5.61
N ILE A 336 -14.05 14.48 6.30
CA ILE A 336 -12.88 14.05 7.07
C ILE A 336 -13.32 13.17 8.26
N GLU A 337 -14.42 13.50 8.94
CA GLU A 337 -15.02 12.69 10.01
C GLU A 337 -15.43 11.30 9.51
N LEU A 338 -15.95 11.19 8.29
CA LEU A 338 -16.29 9.91 7.67
C LEU A 338 -15.05 9.05 7.38
N LEU A 339 -13.90 9.68 7.07
CA LEU A 339 -12.68 8.98 6.66
C LEU A 339 -11.73 8.64 7.81
N ILE A 340 -11.81 9.35 8.93
CA ILE A 340 -11.00 9.11 10.13
C ILE A 340 -11.83 8.37 11.17
N ARG A 341 -11.47 7.10 11.44
CA ARG A 341 -12.13 6.26 12.44
C ARG A 341 -11.23 6.10 13.66
N ILE A 342 -11.41 6.95 14.68
CA ILE A 342 -10.61 6.89 15.92
C ILE A 342 -11.08 5.68 16.75
N PRO A 343 -10.19 4.76 17.16
CA PRO A 343 -10.56 3.52 17.84
C PRO A 343 -11.45 3.72 19.07
N SER A 344 -11.20 4.75 19.88
CA SER A 344 -11.95 5.03 21.12
C SER A 344 -13.38 5.55 20.92
N LYS A 345 -13.80 5.85 19.68
CA LYS A 345 -15.17 6.31 19.35
C LYS A 345 -16.02 5.25 18.64
N CYS A 346 -15.47 4.09 18.31
CA CYS A 346 -16.17 3.07 17.51
C CYS A 346 -17.05 2.11 18.32
N ASP A 347 -17.15 2.25 19.65
CA ASP A 347 -17.99 1.40 20.50
C ASP A 347 -19.49 1.77 20.48
N GLU A 348 -19.90 2.84 19.78
CA GLU A 348 -21.31 3.13 19.52
C GLU A 348 -21.76 2.56 18.17
N VAL A 349 -21.90 1.23 18.08
CA VAL A 349 -22.69 0.61 17.01
C VAL A 349 -24.18 0.75 17.36
N PRO A 350 -25.04 1.27 16.45
CA PRO A 350 -26.48 1.22 16.63
C PRO A 350 -26.90 -0.25 16.62
N SER A 351 -27.52 -0.69 17.70
CA SER A 351 -27.99 -2.07 17.84
C SER A 351 -29.09 -2.32 16.81
N THR A 352 -28.76 -3.04 15.74
CA THR A 352 -29.76 -3.62 14.85
C THR A 352 -30.61 -4.61 15.64
N GLU A 353 -31.89 -4.26 15.75
CA GLU A 353 -33.07 -5.11 15.77
C GLU A 353 -32.91 -6.51 16.38
N LYS A 354 -33.36 -6.61 17.64
CA LYS A 354 -33.78 -7.86 18.25
C LYS A 354 -34.88 -8.50 17.41
N GLU A 355 -34.57 -9.62 16.77
CA GLU A 355 -35.61 -10.56 16.38
C GLU A 355 -36.26 -11.15 17.64
N SER A 356 -37.55 -10.89 17.71
CA SER A 356 -38.54 -11.46 18.61
C SER A 356 -38.49 -12.99 18.61
N ASN A 357 -38.47 -13.59 19.79
CA ASN A 357 -39.24 -14.81 20.03
C ASN A 357 -40.12 -14.61 21.26
N GLU A 358 -41.42 -14.58 20.99
CA GLU A 358 -42.49 -14.60 21.97
C GLU A 358 -42.55 -15.97 22.67
N GLY A 359 -42.80 -15.94 23.98
CA GLY A 359 -43.02 -17.12 24.81
C GLY A 359 -43.26 -16.74 26.27
N LYS A 360 -44.35 -16.01 26.53
CA LYS A 360 -44.95 -15.67 27.84
C LYS A 360 -45.46 -16.94 28.58
N PRO A 361 -45.99 -16.85 29.83
CA PRO A 361 -45.70 -15.97 30.98
C PRO A 361 -45.74 -16.74 32.34
N GLU A 362 -45.84 -15.99 33.47
CA GLU A 362 -46.25 -16.35 34.86
C GLU A 362 -45.09 -16.26 35.88
N GLU A 363 -45.20 -15.65 37.07
CA GLU A 363 -46.26 -14.87 37.71
C GLU A 363 -45.62 -14.05 38.87
N LYS A 364 -46.14 -12.82 39.04
CA LYS A 364 -46.43 -12.10 40.30
C LYS A 364 -45.32 -11.66 41.30
N ALA A 365 -45.37 -10.34 41.49
CA ALA A 365 -45.38 -9.58 42.76
C ALA A 365 -44.04 -9.17 43.39
N SER A 366 -43.72 -7.89 43.23
CA SER A 366 -43.07 -7.05 44.27
C SER A 366 -44.17 -6.35 45.09
N PRO A 367 -43.89 -5.47 46.09
CA PRO A 367 -42.60 -5.06 46.67
C PRO A 367 -42.61 -4.88 48.21
N GLN A 368 -41.43 -4.78 48.83
CA GLN A 368 -41.09 -4.02 50.05
C GLN A 368 -39.59 -4.25 50.28
N GLY A 369 -38.69 -3.29 50.48
CA GLY A 369 -38.79 -1.94 51.02
C GLY A 369 -37.74 -1.84 52.15
N GLU A 370 -36.90 -0.79 52.09
CA GLU A 370 -36.01 -0.25 53.15
C GLU A 370 -34.55 -0.74 53.26
N GLU A 371 -33.67 0.14 52.75
CA GLU A 371 -32.58 0.87 53.43
C GLU A 371 -31.72 0.19 54.52
N ASP A 372 -30.42 0.18 54.19
CA ASP A 372 -29.29 0.72 54.98
C ASP A 372 -28.28 -0.19 55.74
N GLU A 373 -27.03 0.17 55.44
CA GLU A 373 -25.75 0.03 56.17
C GLU A 373 -24.87 -1.25 56.13
N LYS A 374 -23.64 -1.01 55.60
CA LYS A 374 -22.31 -1.50 56.01
C LYS A 374 -21.98 -3.00 55.94
N GLU A 375 -21.05 -3.39 55.08
CA GLU A 375 -19.58 -3.47 55.34
C GLU A 375 -18.88 -4.28 54.25
N GLU A 376 -17.74 -3.76 53.77
CA GLU A 376 -16.50 -4.48 53.43
C GLU A 376 -16.54 -5.72 52.51
N LYS A 377 -15.96 -5.58 51.29
CA LYS A 377 -14.80 -6.39 50.85
C LYS A 377 -14.27 -5.98 49.48
N THR A 378 -13.04 -5.47 49.52
CA THR A 378 -12.00 -5.66 48.51
C THR A 378 -12.05 -7.05 47.86
N SER A 379 -12.22 -7.12 46.54
CA SER A 379 -11.64 -8.17 45.69
C SER A 379 -12.15 -8.05 44.24
N SER A 380 -11.43 -7.31 43.41
CA SER A 380 -11.40 -7.56 41.97
C SER A 380 -10.12 -6.99 41.34
N GLN A 381 -8.99 -7.28 41.97
CA GLN A 381 -7.66 -7.05 41.40
C GLN A 381 -7.08 -8.43 41.09
N SER A 382 -7.16 -8.86 39.83
CA SER A 382 -6.32 -9.95 39.25
C SER A 382 -6.67 -10.37 37.81
N LYS A 383 -7.56 -9.68 37.07
CA LYS A 383 -7.83 -10.04 35.66
C LYS A 383 -7.78 -8.87 34.65
N ALA A 384 -7.43 -7.66 35.06
CA ALA A 384 -7.47 -6.47 34.19
C ALA A 384 -6.11 -6.07 33.58
N ASP A 385 -4.98 -6.58 34.10
CA ASP A 385 -3.66 -6.02 33.76
C ASP A 385 -3.03 -6.59 32.47
N GLU A 386 -3.37 -7.81 32.01
CA GLU A 386 -2.83 -8.38 30.76
C GLU A 386 -3.37 -7.71 29.47
N ASN A 387 -4.51 -7.01 29.54
CA ASN A 387 -5.15 -6.41 28.37
C ASN A 387 -4.68 -4.98 28.05
N GLY A 388 -3.98 -4.32 28.98
CA GLY A 388 -3.63 -2.89 28.85
C GLY A 388 -2.54 -2.61 27.81
N THR A 389 -1.50 -3.45 27.76
CA THR A 389 -0.37 -3.28 26.83
C THR A 389 -0.72 -3.70 25.40
N ALA A 390 -1.57 -4.72 25.24
CA ALA A 390 -2.10 -5.15 23.95
C ALA A 390 -2.94 -4.02 23.30
N LEU A 391 -3.87 -3.43 24.05
CA LEU A 391 -4.66 -2.28 23.58
C LEU A 391 -3.77 -1.06 23.27
N LEU A 392 -2.76 -0.80 24.10
CA LEU A 392 -1.81 0.28 23.85
C LEU A 392 -1.03 0.06 22.54
N LYS A 393 -0.62 -1.18 22.24
CA LYS A 393 0.03 -1.51 20.97
C LYS A 393 -0.88 -1.24 19.79
N GLU A 394 -2.15 -1.67 19.83
CA GLU A 394 -3.11 -1.40 18.75
C GLU A 394 -3.32 0.10 18.53
N ASN A 395 -3.44 0.87 19.62
CA ASN A 395 -3.54 2.32 19.54
C ASN A 395 -2.29 2.96 18.95
N LEU A 396 -1.09 2.47 19.28
CA LEU A 396 0.16 2.95 18.70
C LEU A 396 0.32 2.58 17.23
N GLU A 397 -0.10 1.37 16.83
CA GLU A 397 -0.16 0.96 15.42
C GLU A 397 -1.03 1.93 14.61
N TYR A 398 -2.19 2.27 15.15
CA TYR A 398 -3.05 3.30 14.58
C TYR A 398 -2.33 4.65 14.51
N CYS A 399 -1.77 5.16 15.61
CA CYS A 399 -1.08 6.46 15.64
C CYS A 399 0.06 6.56 14.62
N VAL A 400 0.91 5.53 14.52
CA VAL A 400 2.07 5.49 13.62
C VAL A 400 1.65 5.63 12.15
N SER A 401 0.46 5.16 11.77
CA SER A 401 -0.06 5.33 10.41
C SER A 401 -0.31 6.79 10.01
N TYR A 402 -0.48 7.69 10.99
CA TYR A 402 -0.73 9.13 10.79
C TYR A 402 0.53 10.01 10.90
N VAL A 403 1.73 9.43 11.04
CA VAL A 403 2.98 10.21 11.21
C VAL A 403 3.17 11.24 10.11
N GLU A 404 2.92 10.88 8.86
CA GLU A 404 3.11 11.78 7.72
C GLU A 404 2.01 12.86 7.63
N TRP A 405 0.92 12.70 8.37
CA TRP A 405 -0.18 13.66 8.45
C TRP A 405 0.00 14.68 9.56
N LYS A 406 0.95 14.47 10.49
CA LYS A 406 1.23 15.36 11.62
C LYS A 406 1.25 16.85 11.25
N PRO A 407 1.98 17.31 10.19
CA PRO A 407 2.02 18.73 9.86
C PRO A 407 0.64 19.31 9.56
N LEU A 408 -0.20 18.56 8.84
CA LEU A 408 -1.56 18.96 8.45
C LEU A 408 -2.50 18.93 9.66
N LEU A 409 -2.44 17.87 10.48
CA LEU A 409 -3.23 17.73 11.70
C LEU A 409 -2.97 18.90 12.67
N VAL A 410 -1.71 19.19 12.96
CA VAL A 410 -1.32 20.26 13.88
C VAL A 410 -1.71 21.64 13.34
N LYS A 411 -1.49 21.89 12.04
CA LYS A 411 -1.81 23.17 11.41
C LYS A 411 -3.29 23.50 11.45
N HIS A 412 -4.16 22.49 11.31
CA HIS A 412 -5.61 22.68 11.15
C HIS A 412 -6.48 22.12 12.28
N GLN A 413 -5.91 21.65 13.39
CA GLN A 413 -6.67 21.11 14.53
C GLN A 413 -7.75 22.06 15.07
N ASN A 414 -7.55 23.37 14.98
CA ASN A 414 -8.53 24.36 15.44
C ASN A 414 -9.68 24.60 14.46
N LYS A 415 -9.54 24.14 13.21
CA LYS A 415 -10.55 24.31 12.15
C LYS A 415 -11.37 23.04 11.90
N ILE A 416 -10.74 21.87 12.08
CA ILE A 416 -11.33 20.57 11.81
C ILE A 416 -11.42 19.78 13.12
N ASN A 417 -12.64 19.53 13.61
CA ASN A 417 -12.86 18.92 14.92
C ASN A 417 -12.21 17.54 15.05
N ILE A 418 -12.37 16.67 14.05
CA ILE A 418 -11.79 15.33 14.09
C ILE A 418 -10.25 15.33 14.08
N PHE A 419 -9.60 16.37 13.56
CA PHE A 419 -8.14 16.52 13.68
C PHE A 419 -7.73 16.85 15.10
N ARG A 420 -8.47 17.70 15.81
CA ARG A 420 -8.25 17.92 17.24
C ARG A 420 -8.41 16.62 18.01
N ASP A 421 -9.50 15.91 17.78
CA ASP A 421 -9.78 14.65 18.48
C ASP A 421 -8.70 13.59 18.20
N LEU A 422 -8.20 13.52 16.96
CA LEU A 422 -7.10 12.64 16.58
C LEU A 422 -5.77 13.07 17.23
N CYS A 423 -5.46 14.36 17.28
CA CYS A 423 -4.30 14.88 18.00
C CYS A 423 -4.36 14.54 19.50
N GLU A 424 -5.54 14.70 20.13
CA GLU A 424 -5.77 14.34 21.53
C GLU A 424 -5.62 12.84 21.77
N PHE A 425 -6.14 12.01 20.86
CA PHE A 425 -5.96 10.55 20.91
C PHE A 425 -4.48 10.16 20.80
N ILE A 426 -3.74 10.73 19.84
CA ILE A 426 -2.31 10.48 19.67
C ILE A 426 -1.55 10.90 20.94
N GLN A 427 -1.83 12.09 21.46
CA GLN A 427 -1.19 12.60 22.67
C GLN A 427 -1.47 11.71 23.89
N THR A 428 -2.73 11.31 24.10
CA THR A 428 -3.12 10.43 25.22
C THR A 428 -2.48 9.05 25.13
N THR A 429 -2.43 8.47 23.93
CA THR A 429 -1.77 7.19 23.66
C THR A 429 -0.28 7.26 23.98
N LEU A 430 0.38 8.33 23.54
CA LEU A 430 1.80 8.58 23.77
C LEU A 430 2.12 8.87 25.25
N GLU A 431 1.26 9.61 25.95
CA GLU A 431 1.39 9.84 27.40
C GLU A 431 1.24 8.53 28.19
N THR A 432 0.33 7.65 27.78
CA THR A 432 0.17 6.31 28.36
C THR A 432 1.44 5.48 28.17
N LEU A 433 2.02 5.49 26.96
CA LEU A 433 3.30 4.83 26.69
C LEU A 433 4.43 5.35 27.59
N ASN A 434 4.53 6.67 27.79
CA ASN A 434 5.53 7.27 28.69
C ASN A 434 5.32 6.87 30.16
N SER A 435 4.07 6.78 30.63
CA SER A 435 3.77 6.29 31.98
C SER A 435 4.21 4.85 32.16
N VAL A 436 3.85 3.98 31.20
CA VAL A 436 4.21 2.55 31.21
C VAL A 436 5.74 2.36 31.25
N ILE A 437 6.49 3.19 30.53
CA ILE A 437 7.96 3.16 30.54
C ILE A 437 8.53 3.67 31.86
N LYS A 438 8.05 4.80 32.39
CA LYS A 438 8.49 5.35 33.69
C LYS A 438 8.22 4.39 34.84
N GLU A 439 7.09 3.71 34.82
CA GLU A 439 6.70 2.70 35.80
C GLU A 439 7.41 1.35 35.58
N LYS A 440 8.21 1.20 34.51
CA LYS A 440 8.90 -0.04 34.13
C LYS A 440 7.95 -1.23 33.94
N LYS A 441 6.75 -0.95 33.40
CA LYS A 441 5.67 -1.94 33.12
C LYS A 441 5.53 -2.27 31.63
N ILE A 442 6.37 -1.72 30.76
CA ILE A 442 6.39 -2.07 29.33
C ILE A 442 6.64 -3.57 29.18
N ASP A 443 5.99 -4.26 28.23
CA ASP A 443 6.12 -5.70 27.95
C ASP A 443 6.92 -6.03 26.65
N VAL A 444 7.14 -7.33 26.36
CA VAL A 444 8.00 -7.80 25.23
C VAL A 444 7.38 -7.38 23.92
N MET A 445 6.06 -7.56 23.83
CA MET A 445 5.28 -7.29 22.64
C MET A 445 5.37 -5.81 22.24
N LEU A 446 5.27 -4.91 23.22
CA LEU A 446 5.31 -3.48 23.02
C LEU A 446 6.72 -3.00 22.66
N CYS A 447 7.76 -3.52 23.32
CA CYS A 447 9.16 -3.24 22.95
C CYS A 447 9.50 -3.74 21.54
N ASP A 448 9.05 -4.94 21.16
CA ASP A 448 9.20 -5.49 19.81
C ASP A 448 8.55 -4.56 18.77
N PHE A 449 7.33 -4.10 19.04
CA PHE A 449 6.62 -3.18 18.16
C PHE A 449 7.38 -1.85 17.99
N ILE A 450 7.83 -1.25 19.09
CA ILE A 450 8.56 0.03 19.08
C ILE A 450 9.87 -0.10 18.28
N LYS A 451 10.63 -1.16 18.50
CA LYS A 451 11.91 -1.41 17.79
C LYS A 451 11.73 -1.90 16.35
N SER A 452 10.52 -2.25 15.94
CA SER A 452 10.30 -2.71 14.58
C SER A 452 10.34 -1.58 13.55
N LYS A 453 11.09 -1.80 12.46
CA LYS A 453 11.15 -0.92 11.28
C LYS A 453 11.49 0.54 11.63
N GLN A 454 10.55 1.46 11.38
CA GLN A 454 10.66 2.91 11.57
C GLN A 454 9.78 3.38 12.74
N ASN A 455 9.16 2.48 13.50
CA ASN A 455 8.16 2.84 14.50
C ASN A 455 8.75 3.71 15.61
N GLU A 456 9.96 3.41 16.09
CA GLU A 456 10.65 4.27 17.07
C GLU A 456 10.79 5.71 16.54
N ALA A 457 11.21 5.89 15.29
CA ALA A 457 11.35 7.21 14.68
C ALA A 457 9.99 7.89 14.48
N HIS A 458 8.96 7.13 14.08
CA HIS A 458 7.60 7.65 13.91
C HIS A 458 6.97 8.09 15.24
N ILE A 459 7.13 7.29 16.31
CA ILE A 459 6.65 7.63 17.66
C ILE A 459 7.33 8.91 18.15
N LYS A 460 8.66 9.02 17.99
CA LYS A 460 9.40 10.25 18.31
C LYS A 460 8.91 11.44 17.49
N THR A 461 8.63 11.23 16.21
CA THR A 461 8.09 12.27 15.31
C THR A 461 6.69 12.70 15.71
N LEU A 462 5.83 11.77 16.17
CA LEU A 462 4.45 12.06 16.55
C LEU A 462 4.33 12.81 17.86
N TRP A 463 5.34 12.80 18.71
CA TRP A 463 5.31 13.53 19.97
C TRP A 463 5.10 15.03 19.72
N MET A 464 3.98 15.58 20.20
CA MET A 464 3.56 16.96 19.87
C MET A 464 4.01 17.99 20.91
N ALA A 465 4.21 17.57 22.16
CA ALA A 465 4.54 18.47 23.27
C ALA A 465 6.05 18.45 23.57
N GLU A 466 6.76 19.54 23.25
CA GLU A 466 8.20 19.71 23.55
C GLU A 466 8.48 19.59 25.05
N ASP A 467 7.55 20.03 25.91
CA ASP A 467 7.76 20.12 27.35
C ASP A 467 7.32 18.87 28.13
N LYS A 468 6.57 17.98 27.48
CA LYS A 468 6.10 16.70 28.05
C LYS A 468 6.75 15.49 27.40
N GLY A 469 7.87 15.71 26.69
CA GLY A 469 8.69 14.71 26.02
C GLY A 469 8.85 13.42 26.83
N ILE A 470 9.01 12.31 26.12
CA ILE A 470 9.59 11.12 26.73
C ILE A 470 10.99 11.51 27.23
N ASP A 471 11.30 11.16 28.48
CA ASP A 471 12.66 11.26 28.98
C ASP A 471 13.55 10.36 28.10
N GLU A 472 14.37 11.00 27.25
CA GLU A 472 15.15 10.30 26.23
C GLU A 472 16.15 9.33 26.87
N GLN A 473 16.66 9.67 28.06
CA GLN A 473 17.56 8.79 28.80
C GLN A 473 16.80 7.58 29.34
N VAL A 474 15.63 7.76 29.97
CA VAL A 474 14.81 6.65 30.48
C VAL A 474 14.32 5.74 29.35
N TRP A 475 13.93 6.32 28.22
CA TRP A 475 13.55 5.58 27.02
C TRP A 475 14.70 4.74 26.47
N LYS A 476 15.86 5.37 26.28
CA LYS A 476 17.06 4.69 25.79
C LYS A 476 17.50 3.59 26.74
N ASP A 477 17.56 3.86 28.05
CA ASP A 477 17.93 2.88 29.07
C ASP A 477 16.97 1.68 29.09
N THR A 478 15.67 1.90 28.85
CA THR A 478 14.66 0.83 28.81
C THR A 478 14.83 -0.04 27.56
N LEU A 479 15.06 0.58 26.41
CA LEU A 479 15.26 -0.13 25.15
C LEU A 479 16.61 -0.85 25.09
N ASP A 480 17.68 -0.29 25.66
CA ASP A 480 19.00 -0.94 25.72
C ASP A 480 18.95 -2.18 26.62
N LYS A 481 18.23 -2.13 27.75
CA LYS A 481 17.96 -3.31 28.60
C LYS A 481 17.20 -4.41 27.87
N TYR A 482 16.24 -4.02 27.04
CA TYR A 482 15.49 -4.96 26.22
C TYR A 482 16.38 -5.66 25.17
N GLU A 483 17.28 -4.93 24.52
CA GLU A 483 18.25 -5.54 23.58
C GLU A 483 19.23 -6.48 24.30
N ASN A 484 19.72 -6.08 25.48
CA ASN A 484 20.52 -6.97 26.32
C ASN A 484 19.77 -8.26 26.66
N PHE A 485 18.48 -8.17 27.00
CA PHE A 485 17.66 -9.36 27.24
C PHE A 485 17.50 -10.23 25.99
N LYS A 486 17.21 -9.64 24.82
CA LYS A 486 17.15 -10.38 23.56
C LYS A 486 18.45 -11.13 23.28
N GLN A 487 19.59 -10.49 23.56
CA GLN A 487 20.89 -11.12 23.46
C GLN A 487 21.06 -12.28 24.44
N ILE A 488 20.65 -12.11 25.70
CA ILE A 488 20.68 -13.18 26.72
C ILE A 488 19.78 -14.35 26.30
N LEU A 489 18.56 -14.08 25.81
CA LEU A 489 17.63 -15.09 25.32
C LEU A 489 18.20 -15.86 24.13
N ASN A 490 18.84 -15.15 23.19
CA ASN A 490 19.48 -15.79 22.03
C ASN A 490 20.72 -16.61 22.43
N ASN A 491 21.52 -16.11 23.38
CA ASN A 491 22.62 -16.86 23.97
C ASN A 491 22.10 -18.13 24.66
N PHE A 492 21.00 -18.04 25.41
CA PHE A 492 20.35 -19.18 26.03
C PHE A 492 19.90 -20.22 25.00
N LYS A 493 19.19 -19.81 23.94
CA LYS A 493 18.80 -20.71 22.83
C LYS A 493 20.02 -21.39 22.17
N THR A 494 21.12 -20.65 22.03
CA THR A 494 22.38 -21.17 21.48
C THR A 494 23.01 -22.21 22.42
N VAL A 495 23.07 -21.92 23.72
CA VAL A 495 23.60 -22.82 24.75
C VAL A 495 22.76 -24.09 24.84
N VAL A 496 21.43 -23.99 24.92
CA VAL A 496 20.56 -25.18 24.95
C VAL A 496 20.80 -26.07 23.73
N ARG A 497 20.94 -25.50 22.52
CA ARG A 497 21.23 -26.27 21.31
C ARG A 497 22.63 -26.91 21.31
N GLY A 498 23.64 -26.22 21.85
CA GLY A 498 25.03 -26.71 21.85
C GLY A 498 25.29 -27.82 22.89
N TYR A 499 24.56 -27.79 24.01
CA TYR A 499 24.77 -28.73 25.12
C TYR A 499 23.83 -29.94 25.08
N PHE A 500 22.78 -29.91 24.25
CA PHE A 500 21.80 -30.98 24.12
C PHE A 500 21.58 -31.36 22.66
N GLU A 501 21.87 -32.61 22.26
CA GLU A 501 21.55 -33.13 20.92
C GLU A 501 20.02 -33.21 20.70
N THR A 502 19.27 -33.51 21.77
CA THR A 502 17.80 -33.45 21.82
C THR A 502 17.39 -32.80 23.14
N THR A 503 16.46 -31.84 23.11
CA THR A 503 15.99 -31.13 24.31
C THR A 503 15.34 -32.13 25.27
N PRO A 504 15.93 -32.38 26.46
CA PRO A 504 15.36 -33.29 27.43
C PRO A 504 13.99 -32.79 27.94
N LYS A 505 13.04 -33.69 28.23
CA LYS A 505 11.66 -33.32 28.64
C LYS A 505 11.61 -32.36 29.83
N ASP A 506 12.57 -32.48 30.73
CA ASP A 506 12.72 -31.64 31.90
C ASP A 506 13.15 -30.20 31.56
N LEU A 507 13.93 -30.02 30.49
CA LEU A 507 14.30 -28.71 29.97
C LEU A 507 13.26 -28.13 29.00
N GLN A 508 12.34 -28.93 28.50
CA GLN A 508 11.23 -28.44 27.67
C GLN A 508 10.28 -27.53 28.48
N GLN A 509 9.97 -27.90 29.72
CA GLN A 509 9.21 -27.04 30.64
C GLN A 509 9.94 -25.73 30.93
N PHE A 510 11.27 -25.78 31.06
CA PHE A 510 12.08 -24.58 31.24
C PHE A 510 12.17 -23.73 29.96
N HIS A 511 12.24 -24.36 28.78
CA HIS A 511 12.17 -23.66 27.49
C HIS A 511 10.83 -22.95 27.30
N GLU A 512 9.72 -23.61 27.61
CA GLU A 512 8.37 -23.01 27.60
C GLU A 512 8.23 -21.88 28.62
N TYR A 513 8.84 -22.02 29.81
CA TYR A 513 8.92 -20.94 30.79
C TYR A 513 9.66 -19.73 30.22
N VAL A 514 10.81 -19.95 29.58
CA VAL A 514 11.63 -18.89 28.98
C VAL A 514 10.93 -18.20 27.81
N GLU A 515 10.17 -18.94 26.98
CA GLU A 515 9.36 -18.35 25.91
C GLU A 515 8.17 -17.52 26.42
N LYS A 516 7.74 -17.73 27.67
CA LYS A 516 6.62 -17.03 28.32
C LYS A 516 7.08 -15.93 29.30
N LEU A 517 8.37 -15.60 29.35
CA LEU A 517 8.88 -14.57 30.26
C LEU A 517 8.40 -13.18 29.85
N ASP A 518 7.69 -12.53 30.76
CA ASP A 518 7.23 -11.14 30.64
C ASP A 518 8.25 -10.14 31.24
N HIS A 519 8.06 -8.85 30.97
CA HIS A 519 9.05 -7.80 31.23
C HIS A 519 9.43 -7.57 32.69
N CYS A 520 8.54 -7.88 33.62
CA CYS A 520 8.86 -7.80 35.05
C CYS A 520 10.05 -8.71 35.43
N CYS A 521 10.37 -9.74 34.64
CA CYS A 521 11.54 -10.59 34.84
C CYS A 521 12.86 -10.05 34.24
N LEU A 522 12.84 -8.98 33.44
CA LEU A 522 14.02 -8.50 32.69
C LEU A 522 15.16 -8.03 33.58
N SER A 523 14.84 -7.20 34.57
CA SER A 523 15.80 -6.67 35.55
C SER A 523 16.51 -7.80 36.31
N ASP A 524 15.76 -8.82 36.69
CA ASP A 524 16.26 -9.90 37.55
C ASP A 524 17.08 -10.92 36.77
N ILE A 525 16.76 -11.15 35.49
CA ILE A 525 17.52 -12.03 34.59
C ILE A 525 18.81 -11.36 34.14
N GLU A 526 18.76 -10.08 33.75
CA GLU A 526 19.96 -9.33 33.32
C GLU A 526 21.00 -9.30 34.44
N LYS A 527 20.59 -8.99 35.67
CA LYS A 527 21.50 -8.90 36.82
C LYS A 527 22.09 -10.25 37.27
N LYS A 528 21.41 -11.38 37.01
CA LYS A 528 21.83 -12.71 37.51
C LYS A 528 22.45 -13.62 36.44
N CYS A 529 22.10 -13.44 35.17
CA CYS A 529 22.36 -14.46 34.14
C CYS A 529 23.25 -13.99 32.99
N ALA A 530 23.39 -12.69 32.74
CA ALA A 530 24.08 -12.17 31.55
C ALA A 530 25.53 -12.67 31.41
N GLU A 531 26.33 -12.48 32.45
CA GLU A 531 27.75 -12.89 32.47
C GLU A 531 27.89 -14.40 32.31
N SER A 532 27.09 -15.16 33.06
CA SER A 532 27.13 -16.62 33.03
C SER A 532 26.70 -17.20 31.67
N MET A 533 25.71 -16.62 31.00
CA MET A 533 25.28 -17.05 29.66
C MET A 533 26.33 -16.77 28.59
N ASN A 534 27.07 -15.66 28.70
CA ASN A 534 28.21 -15.39 27.83
C ASN A 534 29.31 -16.45 28.04
N VAL A 535 29.65 -16.75 29.29
CA VAL A 535 30.65 -17.79 29.61
C VAL A 535 30.22 -19.18 29.11
N MET A 536 28.93 -19.54 29.24
CA MET A 536 28.41 -20.79 28.67
C MET A 536 28.52 -20.82 27.15
N LYS A 537 28.19 -19.71 26.48
CA LYS A 537 28.30 -19.61 25.03
C LYS A 537 29.73 -19.81 24.54
N ASP A 538 30.71 -19.25 25.26
CA ASP A 538 32.14 -19.37 24.90
C ASP A 538 32.65 -20.81 25.02
N ARG A 539 32.00 -21.64 25.85
CA ARG A 539 32.39 -23.02 26.13
C ARG A 539 31.51 -24.07 25.46
N LYS A 540 30.53 -23.65 24.66
CA LYS A 540 29.55 -24.56 24.03
C LYS A 540 30.20 -25.63 23.14
N ASP A 541 31.33 -25.28 22.51
CA ASP A 541 32.05 -26.13 21.57
C ASP A 541 33.05 -27.06 22.29
N SER A 542 33.22 -26.92 23.62
CA SER A 542 34.06 -27.80 24.44
C SER A 542 33.33 -29.09 24.78
N GLU A 543 33.93 -30.22 24.41
CA GLU A 543 33.47 -31.55 24.79
C GLU A 543 33.72 -31.82 26.27
N VAL A 544 34.86 -31.37 26.79
CA VAL A 544 35.22 -31.52 28.21
C VAL A 544 34.24 -30.77 29.10
N PHE A 545 33.91 -29.52 28.76
CA PHE A 545 32.93 -28.75 29.51
C PHE A 545 31.54 -29.39 29.45
N ARG A 546 31.15 -29.95 28.30
CA ARG A 546 29.87 -30.68 28.15
C ARG A 546 29.81 -31.94 29.01
N LYS A 547 30.93 -32.66 29.15
CA LYS A 547 31.06 -33.81 30.07
C LYS A 547 30.94 -33.38 31.54
N MET A 548 31.63 -32.32 31.94
CA MET A 548 31.52 -31.74 33.29
C MET A 548 30.09 -31.32 33.61
N TRP A 549 29.45 -30.60 32.69
CA TRP A 549 28.05 -30.21 32.78
C TRP A 549 27.13 -31.42 32.97
N SER A 550 27.28 -32.45 32.14
CA SER A 550 26.45 -33.66 32.19
C SER A 550 26.60 -34.41 33.52
N LYS A 551 27.83 -34.48 34.07
CA LYS A 551 28.10 -35.09 35.38
C LYS A 551 27.51 -34.29 36.54
N ARG A 552 27.62 -32.96 36.53
CA ARG A 552 27.00 -32.10 37.56
C ARG A 552 25.49 -32.12 37.49
N ARG A 553 24.93 -32.20 36.29
CA ARG A 553 23.49 -32.37 36.10
C ARG A 553 22.99 -33.71 36.64
N SER A 554 23.68 -34.82 36.37
CA SER A 554 23.24 -36.15 36.83
C SER A 554 23.35 -36.32 38.35
N THR A 555 24.21 -35.55 39.00
CA THR A 555 24.39 -35.54 40.46
C THR A 555 23.53 -34.50 41.17
N TYR A 556 22.83 -33.64 40.43
CA TYR A 556 21.92 -32.66 40.99
C TYR A 556 20.70 -33.37 41.60
N SER A 557 20.61 -33.35 42.93
CA SER A 557 19.75 -34.22 43.74
C SER A 557 18.27 -33.80 43.79
N GLN A 558 17.91 -32.67 43.20
CA GLN A 558 16.53 -32.21 43.08
C GLN A 558 16.00 -32.55 41.67
N SER A 559 14.70 -32.85 41.60
CA SER A 559 13.85 -33.01 40.41
C SER A 559 14.32 -32.27 39.13
N PRO A 560 13.84 -32.68 37.94
CA PRO A 560 14.11 -32.03 36.65
C PRO A 560 14.36 -30.51 36.71
N ILE A 561 15.42 -30.03 36.01
CA ILE A 561 15.80 -28.61 35.95
C ILE A 561 14.62 -27.79 35.40
N SER A 562 13.79 -27.27 36.30
CA SER A 562 12.52 -26.62 36.00
C SER A 562 12.53 -25.12 36.28
N THR A 563 13.63 -24.59 36.82
CA THR A 563 13.80 -23.16 37.13
C THR A 563 15.16 -22.64 36.66
N MET A 564 15.23 -21.33 36.39
CA MET A 564 16.48 -20.65 36.01
C MET A 564 17.56 -20.80 37.10
N ASN A 565 17.20 -20.71 38.38
CA ASN A 565 18.18 -20.84 39.47
C ASN A 565 18.83 -22.24 39.48
N ALA A 566 18.04 -23.31 39.33
CA ALA A 566 18.58 -24.67 39.28
C ALA A 566 19.51 -24.88 38.07
N PHE A 567 19.14 -24.34 36.90
CA PHE A 567 20.00 -24.36 35.71
C PHE A 567 21.34 -23.66 35.97
N MET A 568 21.28 -22.48 36.59
CA MET A 568 22.45 -21.66 36.89
C MET A 568 23.34 -22.26 37.98
N ASP A 569 22.78 -22.99 38.93
CA ASP A 569 23.57 -23.65 39.97
C ASP A 569 24.33 -24.86 39.43
N VAL A 570 23.74 -25.65 38.53
CA VAL A 570 24.45 -26.69 37.78
C VAL A 570 25.58 -26.06 36.94
N PHE A 571 25.32 -24.92 36.29
CA PHE A 571 26.34 -24.19 35.55
C PHE A 571 27.52 -23.78 36.44
N LYS A 572 27.24 -23.16 37.58
CA LYS A 572 28.30 -22.69 38.49
C LYS A 572 29.19 -23.83 38.96
N GLN A 573 28.63 -25.01 39.22
CA GLN A 573 29.41 -26.19 39.62
C GLN A 573 30.31 -26.67 38.48
N ALA A 574 29.77 -26.82 37.26
CA ALA A 574 30.55 -27.22 36.10
C ALA A 574 31.61 -26.17 35.72
N ASN A 575 31.28 -24.88 35.84
CA ASN A 575 32.21 -23.76 35.68
C ASN A 575 33.35 -23.82 36.70
N SER A 576 33.06 -24.16 37.95
CA SER A 576 34.09 -24.29 38.98
C SER A 576 35.07 -25.43 38.66
N ASP A 577 34.56 -26.56 38.16
CA ASP A 577 35.42 -27.67 37.69
C ASP A 577 36.29 -27.27 36.50
N TRP A 578 35.72 -26.50 35.57
CA TRP A 578 36.42 -25.98 34.40
C TRP A 578 37.56 -25.02 34.78
N GLU A 579 37.28 -24.05 35.65
CA GLU A 579 38.28 -23.08 36.12
C GLU A 579 39.37 -23.76 36.96
N TYR A 580 39.00 -24.77 37.74
CA TYR A 580 39.96 -25.62 38.43
C TYR A 580 40.87 -26.34 37.43
N LEU A 581 40.31 -27.00 36.40
CA LEU A 581 41.08 -27.71 35.39
C LEU A 581 42.02 -26.76 34.65
N ALA A 582 41.54 -25.59 34.23
CA ALA A 582 42.36 -24.56 33.58
C ALA A 582 43.54 -24.15 34.47
N THR A 583 43.29 -23.93 35.76
CA THR A 583 44.34 -23.56 36.73
C THR A 583 45.35 -24.70 36.93
N ALA A 584 44.86 -25.94 37.03
CA ALA A 584 45.71 -27.12 37.23
C ALA A 584 46.62 -27.40 36.02
N ILE A 585 46.09 -27.24 34.80
CA ILE A 585 46.87 -27.33 33.56
C ILE A 585 47.93 -26.23 33.51
N LYS A 586 47.54 -24.97 33.78
CA LYS A 586 48.44 -23.82 33.74
C LYS A 586 49.60 -23.95 34.72
N ASN A 587 49.35 -24.51 35.90
CA ASN A 587 50.35 -24.66 36.96
C ASN A 587 51.06 -26.03 36.93
N ASN A 588 50.72 -26.93 36.01
CA ASN A 588 51.21 -28.31 35.96
C ASN A 588 50.98 -29.09 37.26
N THR A 589 49.79 -28.94 37.84
CA THR A 589 49.37 -29.58 39.10
C THR A 589 48.17 -30.50 38.89
N LEU A 590 48.02 -31.08 37.70
CA LEU A 590 46.95 -32.04 37.43
C LEU A 590 47.02 -33.21 38.41
N ARG A 591 45.86 -33.60 38.92
CA ARG A 591 45.70 -34.76 39.80
C ARG A 591 45.30 -35.97 38.97
N TYR A 592 45.53 -37.14 39.53
CA TYR A 592 45.15 -38.38 38.86
C TYR A 592 43.62 -38.49 38.66
N SER A 593 42.82 -37.92 39.57
CA SER A 593 41.37 -37.78 39.38
C SER A 593 40.97 -36.98 38.14
N ASP A 594 41.82 -36.05 37.69
CA ASP A 594 41.53 -35.16 36.57
C ASP A 594 41.67 -35.86 35.21
N LEU A 595 42.20 -37.10 35.22
CA LEU A 595 42.34 -37.95 34.04
C LEU A 595 40.98 -38.24 33.38
N GLU A 596 39.91 -38.32 34.17
CA GLU A 596 38.53 -38.49 33.68
C GLU A 596 38.14 -37.42 32.65
N TRP A 597 38.69 -36.21 32.77
CA TRP A 597 38.44 -35.10 31.85
C TRP A 597 39.42 -35.07 30.69
N CYS A 598 40.66 -35.49 30.93
CA CYS A 598 41.81 -35.27 30.05
C CYS A 598 42.06 -36.42 29.05
N GLU A 599 41.68 -37.66 29.38
CA GLU A 599 42.01 -38.86 28.61
C GLU A 599 41.48 -38.83 27.17
N SER A 600 40.30 -38.24 26.96
CA SER A 600 39.58 -38.22 25.67
C SER A 600 39.43 -36.82 25.08
N MET A 601 40.28 -35.89 25.51
CA MET A 601 40.25 -34.48 25.13
C MET A 601 40.88 -34.27 23.75
N ASP A 602 40.21 -33.53 22.87
CA ASP A 602 40.90 -32.91 21.72
C ASP A 602 41.71 -31.72 22.25
N TRP A 603 42.95 -31.98 22.63
CA TRP A 603 43.83 -30.99 23.24
C TRP A 603 43.96 -29.71 22.42
N LYS A 604 43.96 -29.79 21.09
CA LYS A 604 44.15 -28.62 20.25
C LYS A 604 42.93 -27.72 20.31
N LEU A 605 41.73 -28.29 20.12
CA LEU A 605 40.48 -27.56 20.22
C LEU A 605 40.29 -27.01 21.62
N GLU A 606 40.47 -27.84 22.64
CA GLU A 606 40.13 -27.50 24.01
C GLU A 606 41.10 -26.49 24.64
N MET A 607 42.40 -26.53 24.28
CA MET A 607 43.36 -25.48 24.67
C MET A 607 43.00 -24.12 24.09
N SER A 608 42.41 -24.09 22.90
CA SER A 608 41.96 -22.84 22.30
C SER A 608 40.78 -22.21 23.06
N ILE A 609 39.94 -23.04 23.68
CA ILE A 609 38.77 -22.62 24.49
C ILE A 609 39.18 -22.31 25.94
N LEU A 610 40.06 -23.11 26.55
CA LEU A 610 40.57 -22.89 27.91
C LEU A 610 41.40 -21.60 28.03
N PHE A 611 42.20 -21.31 27.01
CA PHE A 611 43.15 -20.19 27.06
C PHE A 611 43.07 -19.31 25.79
N PRO A 612 41.92 -18.70 25.48
CA PRO A 612 41.71 -18.00 24.21
C PRO A 612 42.76 -16.90 23.95
N ASN A 613 43.22 -16.23 25.00
CA ASN A 613 44.18 -15.12 24.94
C ASN A 613 45.66 -15.54 24.97
N VAL A 614 45.97 -16.83 25.04
CA VAL A 614 47.35 -17.34 25.04
C VAL A 614 47.79 -17.66 23.60
N GLY A 615 48.99 -17.24 23.21
CA GLY A 615 49.55 -17.50 21.89
C GLY A 615 49.73 -18.99 21.60
N SER A 616 49.68 -19.39 20.32
CA SER A 616 49.72 -20.79 19.89
C SER A 616 50.96 -21.52 20.40
N GLU A 617 52.13 -20.91 20.35
CA GLU A 617 53.39 -21.53 20.78
C GLU A 617 53.40 -21.86 22.29
N ALA A 618 52.82 -21.00 23.12
CA ALA A 618 52.70 -21.26 24.55
C ALA A 618 51.66 -22.37 24.85
N LYS A 619 50.58 -22.44 24.07
CA LYS A 619 49.58 -23.53 24.16
C LYS A 619 50.20 -24.88 23.76
N ASP A 620 50.96 -24.91 22.68
CA ASP A 620 51.62 -26.13 22.20
C ASP A 620 52.61 -26.67 23.26
N LYS A 621 53.36 -25.77 23.91
CA LYS A 621 54.27 -26.15 25.01
C LYS A 621 53.53 -26.68 26.24
N MET A 622 52.40 -26.06 26.61
CA MET A 622 51.56 -26.55 27.71
C MET A 622 50.99 -27.93 27.37
N GLN A 623 50.51 -28.12 26.14
CA GLN A 623 49.99 -29.39 25.65
C GLN A 623 51.07 -30.48 25.66
N GLU A 624 52.27 -30.20 25.17
CA GLU A 624 53.37 -31.18 25.11
C GLU A 624 53.77 -31.68 26.51
N ASN A 625 53.85 -30.77 27.48
CA ASN A 625 54.13 -31.12 28.87
C ASN A 625 53.05 -32.04 29.47
N GLN A 626 51.77 -31.71 29.26
CA GLN A 626 50.66 -32.49 29.82
C GLN A 626 50.47 -33.83 29.12
N LYS A 627 50.65 -33.88 27.80
CA LYS A 627 50.39 -35.07 27.00
C LYS A 627 51.19 -36.28 27.48
N LYS A 628 52.47 -36.08 27.82
CA LYS A 628 53.32 -37.16 28.34
C LYS A 628 52.88 -37.62 29.73
N GLU A 629 52.47 -36.71 30.61
CA GLU A 629 51.97 -37.06 31.94
C GLU A 629 50.66 -37.87 31.83
N ILE A 630 49.76 -37.47 30.94
CA ILE A 630 48.47 -38.11 30.71
C ILE A 630 48.61 -39.46 30.03
N GLU A 631 49.38 -39.59 28.96
CA GLU A 631 49.57 -40.87 28.25
C GLU A 631 50.09 -41.97 29.18
N ASN A 632 51.03 -41.62 30.07
CA ASN A 632 51.57 -42.57 31.04
C ASN A 632 50.61 -42.83 32.20
N ALA A 633 49.84 -41.84 32.65
CA ALA A 633 48.78 -42.03 33.64
C ALA A 633 47.65 -42.94 33.12
N VAL A 634 47.29 -42.81 31.83
CA VAL A 634 46.39 -43.73 31.12
C VAL A 634 47.02 -45.12 31.00
N GLY A 635 48.29 -45.20 30.61
CA GLY A 635 49.05 -46.45 30.56
C GLY A 635 49.06 -47.18 31.90
N LEU A 636 49.28 -46.45 33.01
CA LEU A 636 49.20 -46.98 34.37
C LEU A 636 47.78 -47.48 34.71
N GLN A 637 46.74 -46.74 34.31
CA GLN A 637 45.34 -47.16 34.50
C GLN A 637 45.03 -48.49 33.80
N GLN A 638 45.44 -48.60 32.54
CA GLN A 638 45.15 -49.75 31.68
C GLN A 638 45.94 -50.99 32.11
N THR A 639 47.20 -50.81 32.52
CA THR A 639 48.09 -51.91 32.93
C THR A 639 47.94 -52.28 34.40
N LYS A 640 47.13 -51.54 35.17
CA LYS A 640 46.90 -51.76 36.60
C LYS A 640 46.57 -53.20 36.97
N HIS A 641 45.67 -53.84 36.22
CA HIS A 641 45.29 -55.22 36.53
C HIS A 641 46.46 -56.18 36.32
N CYS A 642 47.25 -55.97 35.27
CA CYS A 642 48.47 -56.73 35.01
C CYS A 642 49.49 -56.53 36.14
N TRP A 643 49.61 -55.30 36.66
CA TRP A 643 50.46 -54.99 37.82
C TRP A 643 50.01 -55.72 39.08
N GLN A 644 48.70 -55.78 39.34
CA GLN A 644 48.15 -56.54 40.48
C GLN A 644 48.42 -58.05 40.34
N ILE A 645 48.28 -58.61 39.14
CA ILE A 645 48.58 -60.03 38.87
C ILE A 645 50.08 -60.30 39.03
N LEU A 646 50.94 -59.44 38.46
CA LEU A 646 52.38 -59.59 38.56
C LEU A 646 52.82 -59.59 40.02
N ARG A 647 52.30 -58.66 40.83
CA ARG A 647 52.53 -58.62 42.28
C ARG A 647 52.18 -59.95 42.95
N GLN A 648 50.98 -60.48 42.72
CA GLN A 648 50.55 -61.75 43.29
C GLN A 648 51.47 -62.91 42.88
N ALA A 649 51.82 -63.00 41.59
CA ALA A 649 52.74 -64.01 41.09
C ALA A 649 54.13 -63.89 41.75
N THR A 650 54.64 -62.67 41.91
CA THR A 650 55.92 -62.41 42.55
C THR A 650 55.94 -62.74 44.05
N GLU A 651 54.86 -62.46 44.77
CA GLU A 651 54.71 -62.84 46.18
C GLU A 651 54.69 -64.37 46.34
N ILE A 652 54.04 -65.10 45.41
CA ILE A 652 54.04 -66.57 45.39
C ILE A 652 55.45 -67.11 45.15
N ILE A 653 56.15 -66.61 44.13
CA ILE A 653 57.52 -67.04 43.79
C ILE A 653 58.46 -66.76 44.97
N GLN A 654 58.41 -65.56 45.56
CA GLN A 654 59.24 -65.20 46.70
C GLN A 654 59.03 -66.13 47.90
N ASN A 655 57.78 -66.49 48.20
CA ASN A 655 57.46 -67.36 49.32
C ASN A 655 57.88 -68.82 49.08
N ALA A 656 57.87 -69.27 47.83
CA ALA A 656 58.23 -70.63 47.44
C ALA A 656 59.74 -70.84 47.16
N HIS A 657 60.50 -69.76 46.92
CA HIS A 657 61.90 -69.87 46.49
C HIS A 657 62.87 -70.25 47.63
N LYS A 658 63.87 -71.09 47.33
CA LYS A 658 64.85 -71.58 48.31
C LYS A 658 65.71 -70.47 48.94
N ASN A 659 65.97 -69.39 48.18
CA ASN A 659 66.76 -68.22 48.63
C ASN A 659 65.87 -67.02 49.02
N LYS A 660 64.65 -67.26 49.53
CA LYS A 660 63.68 -66.21 49.86
C LYS A 660 64.22 -65.11 50.78
N SER A 661 65.14 -65.43 51.68
CA SER A 661 65.78 -64.45 52.58
C SER A 661 66.66 -63.47 51.80
N THR A 662 67.39 -63.94 50.79
CA THR A 662 68.25 -63.12 49.93
C THR A 662 67.43 -62.23 49.01
N ILE A 663 66.33 -62.76 48.44
CA ILE A 663 65.40 -61.98 47.61
C ILE A 663 64.72 -60.89 48.45
N LYS A 664 64.36 -61.19 49.70
CA LYS A 664 63.79 -60.19 50.63
C LYS A 664 64.75 -59.04 50.94
N SER A 665 66.06 -59.26 50.88
CA SER A 665 67.07 -58.21 51.12
C SER A 665 67.55 -57.52 49.85
N ASP A 666 67.06 -57.91 48.67
CA ASP A 666 67.48 -57.33 47.40
C ASP A 666 66.89 -55.91 47.21
N GLU A 667 67.75 -54.96 46.86
CA GLU A 667 67.38 -53.53 46.80
C GLU A 667 66.47 -53.20 45.60
N VAL A 668 66.70 -53.86 44.45
CA VAL A 668 65.86 -53.70 43.26
C VAL A 668 64.48 -54.27 43.54
N TRP A 669 64.41 -55.42 44.20
CA TRP A 669 63.16 -56.05 44.63
C TRP A 669 62.38 -55.21 45.64
N GLN A 670 63.05 -54.64 46.64
CA GLN A 670 62.42 -53.75 47.62
C GLN A 670 61.90 -52.46 46.97
N THR A 671 62.62 -51.93 45.99
CA THR A 671 62.18 -50.78 45.20
C THR A 671 60.93 -51.13 44.38
N PHE A 672 60.93 -52.29 43.74
CA PHE A 672 59.80 -52.80 42.98
C PHE A 672 58.54 -53.01 43.85
N LEU A 673 58.68 -53.60 45.05
CA LEU A 673 57.57 -53.79 45.98
C LEU A 673 56.98 -52.46 46.49
N LYS A 674 57.83 -51.47 46.79
CA LYS A 674 57.38 -50.13 47.19
C LYS A 674 56.54 -49.46 46.10
N GLN A 675 56.89 -49.62 44.83
CA GLN A 675 56.08 -49.09 43.73
C GLN A 675 54.71 -49.77 43.65
N PHE A 676 54.63 -51.09 43.88
CA PHE A 676 53.34 -51.78 43.94
C PHE A 676 52.47 -51.39 45.14
N GLU A 677 53.07 -51.08 46.29
CA GLU A 677 52.34 -50.51 47.42
C GLU A 677 51.74 -49.15 47.06
N PHE A 678 52.52 -48.31 46.36
CA PHE A 678 52.05 -47.03 45.84
C PHE A 678 50.90 -47.20 44.81
N ILE A 679 51.03 -48.14 43.86
CA ILE A 679 49.95 -48.49 42.90
C ILE A 679 48.71 -49.05 43.62
N GLY A 680 48.90 -49.76 44.74
CA GLY A 680 47.82 -50.29 45.57
C GLY A 680 47.06 -49.20 46.34
N GLN A 681 47.78 -48.24 46.92
CA GLN A 681 47.20 -47.09 47.65
C GLN A 681 46.46 -46.11 46.72
N PHE A 682 46.77 -46.18 45.44
CA PHE A 682 46.23 -45.35 44.38
C PHE A 682 44.70 -45.35 44.28
N GLU A 683 43.99 -46.40 44.72
CA GLU A 683 42.52 -46.40 44.72
C GLU A 683 41.90 -45.49 45.80
N HIS A 684 42.60 -45.31 46.91
CA HIS A 684 42.08 -44.56 48.06
C HIS A 684 42.45 -43.07 48.01
N ASP A 685 43.52 -42.69 47.30
CA ASP A 685 44.05 -41.32 47.28
C ASP A 685 44.09 -40.65 45.89
N LYS A 686 43.27 -41.10 44.92
CA LYS A 686 43.22 -40.52 43.55
C LYS A 686 43.07 -38.99 43.51
N GLU A 687 42.37 -38.42 44.49
CA GLU A 687 42.15 -36.97 44.62
C GLU A 687 43.35 -36.21 45.20
N LYS A 688 44.38 -36.90 45.71
CA LYS A 688 45.59 -36.32 46.29
C LYS A 688 46.85 -36.61 45.46
N THR A 689 46.87 -37.72 44.72
CA THR A 689 48.02 -38.09 43.89
C THR A 689 48.11 -37.21 42.64
N SER A 690 49.28 -36.62 42.39
CA SER A 690 49.54 -35.84 41.17
C SER A 690 49.77 -36.75 39.95
N MET A 691 49.46 -36.27 38.75
CA MET A 691 49.76 -37.00 37.50
C MET A 691 51.26 -37.24 37.34
N LYS A 692 52.10 -36.32 37.81
CA LYS A 692 53.55 -36.46 37.80
C LYS A 692 54.06 -37.60 38.69
N GLU A 693 53.46 -37.81 39.86
CA GLU A 693 53.77 -38.95 40.73
C GLU A 693 53.31 -40.27 40.09
N ALA A 694 52.14 -40.28 39.46
CA ALA A 694 51.64 -41.43 38.70
C ALA A 694 52.57 -41.76 37.51
N LEU A 695 53.01 -40.74 36.76
CA LEU A 695 53.99 -40.85 35.69
C LEU A 695 55.30 -41.50 36.20
N ASN A 696 55.86 -40.97 37.28
CA ASN A 696 57.13 -41.47 37.82
C ASN A 696 57.01 -42.94 38.25
N CYS A 697 55.90 -43.30 38.90
CA CYS A 697 55.63 -44.68 39.29
C CYS A 697 55.54 -45.61 38.06
N TYR A 698 54.81 -45.20 37.01
CA TYR A 698 54.70 -45.97 35.78
C TYR A 698 56.05 -46.17 35.08
N CYS A 699 56.85 -45.11 34.94
CA CYS A 699 58.18 -45.20 34.32
C CYS A 699 59.09 -46.17 35.09
N ILE A 700 59.13 -46.07 36.43
CA ILE A 700 59.94 -46.97 37.27
C ILE A 700 59.47 -48.42 37.12
N CYS A 701 58.15 -48.68 37.12
CA CYS A 701 57.62 -50.03 36.92
C CYS A 701 57.99 -50.61 35.54
N MET A 702 57.93 -49.79 34.49
CA MET A 702 58.31 -50.21 33.14
C MET A 702 59.81 -50.51 33.04
N GLU A 703 60.67 -49.69 33.63
CA GLU A 703 62.12 -49.92 33.68
C GLU A 703 62.48 -51.21 34.44
N LEU A 704 61.79 -51.49 35.55
CA LEU A 704 62.01 -52.66 36.39
C LEU A 704 61.47 -53.97 35.79
N CYS A 705 60.57 -53.90 34.81
CA CYS A 705 60.05 -55.09 34.12
C CYS A 705 60.79 -55.44 32.83
N TRP A 706 61.61 -54.53 32.32
CA TRP A 706 62.46 -54.77 31.15
C TRP A 706 63.87 -55.25 31.53
N ASN A 707 64.34 -54.92 32.73
CA ASN A 707 65.54 -55.50 33.34
C ASN A 707 65.18 -56.76 34.11
#